data_AF-A0A6P1KE89-F1
#
_entry.id   AF-A0A6P1KE89-F1
#
_cell.length_a   1.000
_cell.length_b   1.000
_cell.length_c   1.000
_cell.angle_alpha   90.00
_cell.angle_beta   90.00
_cell.angle_gamma   90.00
#
_symmetry.space_group_name_H-M   'P 1'
#
loop_
_entity.id
_entity.type
_entity.pdbx_description
1 polymer ?
#
loop_
_entity_poly.entity_id
_entity_poly.type
_entity_poly.pdbx_seq_one_letter_code
_entity_poly.pdbx_strand_id
1 'polypeptide(L)'
;MNFNAYPFRTSTSKLAVAMSAMLVSSSVFAADTIRNISVTTPSAMLTELNIDFANSAVTPTAYELASPTRLVLDFPNVNNQISSRMQTYNQGYVNNVTTLTNDSMTRMIIELSNQATYSTRVVNNRLVVSMQPKGSTSAVTTVATNPAIVTPVVTSPVVVSQPAVVVTEPAPVIVTPPPVVVQTPPPVAVVTQTTKAAPPANTMVVKVNPLLNPAAAVVQQYNYDGLAAINFNGTSNGGGNISVNLVNDSIPVDVQRMGDELVIRLTGATIPSRLQKQMTVGNGLVRDVIATNQGRNGVIRIAMTGDYDYKAFQTGNQLNINIDPPKRLREPTIEERTYSGAPLSLEFQDVSVRTILEVLAQHTNTNIVASDSVSGNITLRLINVPWDQALDIILKSKNLDKRVNGNVIWVAPAAELAKQESDELKAQQEKKVLDPLRTEYIRLNYAKAENVRTLIEAGRATSDRSSGNTSLLTDRGTVTIDTRTNTLIVKDTAETISNIRDLISKIDIAVKQVMIEARIVSATDTFSKELGVKWGILSQGAASNRNLLVGGNLSTIDSLKTYTTATNADGTTYPVYSGLTAANNLSVNLGAANPAGSIAFGLLSISDLLLDLELSAMQADNKGEVISSPKVLTADKQTAKIMSGTQIPYQEASASGATSTSFIEAALSLEVTPNITPEGRIGMDLSIENGSPTIINGATAVSKDSIKTNVVVDDGQTVVLGGVFKNTLGNDVTKIPFLGDLPYVDRFFKRTSKSNNKQELLIFVTPKLVNDTGRIN
;
A
#
# COMPACT_ATOMS: atom_id res chain seq x y z
N MET A 1 -31.84 4.89 101.44
CA MET A 1 -32.02 5.03 99.97
C MET A 1 -30.69 5.49 99.39
N ASN A 2 -30.22 4.78 98.36
CA ASN A 2 -28.81 4.65 97.96
C ASN A 2 -28.12 5.92 97.44
N PHE A 3 -26.84 6.05 97.79
CA PHE A 3 -25.83 6.91 97.16
C PHE A 3 -25.37 6.34 95.81
N ASN A 4 -25.16 7.17 94.79
CA ASN A 4 -23.83 7.38 94.18
C ASN A 4 -23.81 8.45 93.06
N ALA A 5 -22.63 9.05 92.94
CA ALA A 5 -22.24 10.28 92.24
C ALA A 5 -22.18 10.21 90.70
N TYR A 6 -22.12 11.38 90.03
CA TYR A 6 -21.20 11.68 88.90
C TYR A 6 -21.03 13.21 88.64
N PRO A 7 -19.79 13.72 88.49
CA PRO A 7 -19.45 15.05 87.95
C PRO A 7 -18.66 15.02 86.62
N PHE A 8 -18.74 16.13 85.85
CA PHE A 8 -17.82 16.78 84.88
C PHE A 8 -16.84 16.04 83.92
N ARG A 9 -16.78 16.59 82.68
CA ARG A 9 -15.78 16.52 81.56
C ARG A 9 -15.93 15.28 80.64
N THR A 10 -16.05 15.40 79.30
CA THR A 10 -15.07 15.95 78.33
C THR A 10 -15.72 16.22 76.96
N SER A 11 -15.27 17.31 76.35
CA SER A 11 -15.32 17.63 74.92
C SER A 11 -14.70 16.53 74.06
N THR A 12 -15.10 16.47 72.78
CA THR A 12 -14.69 15.62 71.65
C THR A 12 -15.66 14.49 71.31
N SER A 13 -16.57 14.75 70.34
CA SER A 13 -17.13 13.73 69.43
C SER A 13 -18.24 14.23 68.50
N LYS A 14 -18.52 15.54 68.38
CA LYS A 14 -19.53 16.02 67.43
C LYS A 14 -19.03 16.27 65.99
N LEU A 15 -17.75 16.02 65.70
CA LEU A 15 -17.20 16.04 64.34
C LEU A 15 -17.15 14.65 63.67
N ALA A 16 -17.36 13.57 64.44
CA ALA A 16 -17.20 12.20 63.95
C ALA A 16 -18.48 11.58 63.36
N VAL A 17 -19.66 12.13 63.69
CA VAL A 17 -20.94 11.55 63.25
C VAL A 17 -21.34 12.04 61.85
N ALA A 18 -20.82 13.18 61.37
CA ALA A 18 -21.07 13.66 60.01
C ALA A 18 -20.29 12.88 58.93
N MET A 19 -19.22 12.16 59.28
CA MET A 19 -18.50 11.29 58.33
C MET A 19 -19.18 9.94 58.08
N SER A 20 -20.19 9.54 58.87
CA SER A 20 -20.83 8.21 58.75
C SER A 20 -22.18 8.21 58.02
N ALA A 21 -22.68 9.37 57.57
CA ALA A 21 -23.93 9.48 56.80
C ALA A 21 -23.70 9.59 55.26
N MET A 22 -22.53 9.15 54.78
CA MET A 22 -22.13 9.19 53.36
C MET A 22 -22.30 7.84 52.65
N LEU A 23 -23.29 7.05 53.09
CA LEU A 23 -23.67 5.78 52.44
C LEU A 23 -25.20 5.65 52.42
N VAL A 24 -25.87 6.55 51.71
CA VAL A 24 -27.15 6.23 51.07
C VAL A 24 -26.99 6.58 49.60
N SER A 25 -26.67 5.54 48.84
CA SER A 25 -26.55 5.53 47.39
C SER A 25 -27.81 6.10 46.75
N SER A 26 -27.68 7.21 46.03
CA SER A 26 -28.55 7.49 44.90
C SER A 26 -28.28 6.40 43.86
N SER A 27 -29.22 5.48 43.70
CA SER A 27 -29.28 4.58 42.56
C SER A 27 -29.65 5.41 41.32
N VAL A 28 -28.66 6.13 40.79
CA VAL A 28 -28.58 6.38 39.35
C VAL A 28 -28.44 4.99 38.74
N PHE A 29 -29.23 4.66 37.72
CA PHE A 29 -29.03 3.44 36.93
C PHE A 29 -27.63 3.53 36.31
N ALA A 30 -26.63 3.03 37.03
CA ALA A 30 -25.27 2.95 36.55
C ALA A 30 -25.27 1.92 35.44
N ALA A 31 -25.08 2.37 34.20
CA ALA A 31 -24.84 1.47 33.08
C ALA A 31 -23.79 0.44 33.49
N ASP A 32 -24.11 -0.84 33.34
CA ASP A 32 -23.20 -1.92 33.69
C ASP A 32 -21.90 -1.72 32.91
N THR A 33 -20.77 -1.74 33.59
CA THR A 33 -19.49 -1.33 32.99
C THR A 33 -18.48 -2.45 33.11
N ILE A 34 -17.86 -2.84 31.99
CA ILE A 34 -16.78 -3.82 31.96
C ILE A 34 -15.52 -3.17 32.53
N ARG A 35 -14.97 -3.73 33.61
CA ARG A 35 -13.77 -3.22 34.30
C ARG A 35 -12.51 -3.92 33.87
N ASN A 36 -12.58 -5.23 33.70
CA ASN A 36 -11.41 -6.06 33.47
C ASN A 36 -11.76 -7.29 32.64
N ILE A 37 -10.78 -7.75 31.86
CA ILE A 37 -10.83 -9.01 31.14
C ILE A 37 -9.57 -9.79 31.51
N SER A 38 -9.71 -11.09 31.73
CA SER A 38 -8.57 -11.99 31.93
C SER A 38 -8.84 -13.34 31.27
N VAL A 39 -7.78 -13.97 30.78
CA VAL A 39 -7.82 -15.30 30.19
C VAL A 39 -7.12 -16.27 31.14
N THR A 40 -7.77 -17.39 31.41
CA THR A 40 -7.22 -18.48 32.22
C THR A 40 -7.37 -19.80 31.48
N THR A 41 -6.46 -20.74 31.69
CA THR A 41 -6.48 -22.07 31.05
C THR A 41 -6.49 -23.16 32.13
N PRO A 42 -7.66 -23.51 32.70
CA PRO A 42 -7.75 -24.52 33.75
C PRO A 42 -7.25 -25.91 33.32
N SER A 43 -7.25 -26.20 32.01
CA SER A 43 -6.64 -27.39 31.44
C SER A 43 -6.19 -27.12 29.99
N ALA A 44 -5.41 -28.02 29.40
CA ALA A 44 -4.93 -27.90 28.01
C ALA A 44 -6.07 -27.84 26.96
N MET A 45 -7.28 -28.33 27.31
CA MET A 45 -8.44 -28.38 26.41
C MET A 45 -9.54 -27.38 26.78
N LEU A 46 -9.35 -26.57 27.84
CA LEU A 46 -10.35 -25.60 28.32
C LEU A 46 -9.71 -24.23 28.51
N THR A 47 -10.21 -23.24 27.79
CA THR A 47 -9.86 -21.83 27.99
C THR A 47 -11.07 -21.09 28.56
N GLU A 48 -10.88 -20.36 29.66
CA GLU A 48 -11.91 -19.50 30.25
C GLU A 48 -11.53 -18.03 30.08
N LEU A 49 -12.40 -17.28 29.42
CA LEU A 49 -12.34 -15.81 29.35
C LEU A 49 -13.26 -15.24 30.44
N ASN A 50 -12.66 -14.52 31.38
CA ASN A 50 -13.33 -13.91 32.53
C ASN A 50 -13.53 -12.42 32.27
N ILE A 51 -14.78 -11.97 32.28
CA ILE A 51 -15.17 -10.57 32.05
C ILE A 51 -15.80 -10.03 33.34
N ASP A 52 -15.12 -9.08 33.97
CA ASP A 52 -15.52 -8.48 35.25
C ASP A 52 -16.36 -7.21 35.05
N PHE A 53 -17.54 -7.18 35.66
CA PHE A 53 -18.45 -6.03 35.64
C PHE A 53 -18.39 -5.23 36.94
N ALA A 54 -18.60 -3.92 36.85
CA ALA A 54 -18.63 -3.02 38.00
C ALA A 54 -19.80 -3.30 38.96
N ASN A 55 -21.01 -3.59 38.43
CA ASN A 55 -22.24 -3.64 39.22
C ASN A 55 -23.01 -4.96 39.06
N SER A 56 -23.40 -5.34 37.84
CA SER A 56 -24.05 -6.63 37.57
C SER A 56 -23.54 -7.19 36.24
N ALA A 57 -23.39 -8.52 36.19
CA ALA A 57 -22.96 -9.18 34.96
C ALA A 57 -24.12 -9.31 33.98
N VAL A 58 -23.93 -8.77 32.77
CA VAL A 58 -24.92 -8.82 31.69
C VAL A 58 -24.61 -10.01 30.78
N THR A 59 -25.65 -10.77 30.40
CA THR A 59 -25.50 -11.88 29.47
C THR A 59 -25.49 -11.34 28.03
N PRO A 60 -24.46 -11.62 27.22
CA PRO A 60 -24.36 -11.11 25.86
C PRO A 60 -25.14 -11.98 24.87
N THR A 61 -25.42 -11.38 23.72
CA THR A 61 -25.78 -12.12 22.51
C THR A 61 -24.49 -12.62 21.85
N ALA A 62 -24.34 -13.93 21.64
CA ALA A 62 -23.10 -14.53 21.14
C ALA A 62 -23.29 -15.18 19.76
N TYR A 63 -22.34 -14.95 18.84
CA TYR A 63 -22.30 -15.63 17.54
C TYR A 63 -20.86 -15.81 17.02
N GLU A 64 -20.63 -16.87 16.24
CA GLU A 64 -19.32 -17.21 15.68
C GLU A 64 -19.25 -16.79 14.19
N LEU A 65 -18.11 -16.24 13.77
CA LEU A 65 -17.80 -15.93 12.38
C LEU A 65 -16.64 -16.82 11.91
N ALA A 66 -16.77 -17.41 10.72
CA ALA A 66 -15.71 -18.19 10.09
C ALA A 66 -14.92 -17.33 9.09
N SER A 67 -13.59 -17.52 9.04
CA SER A 67 -12.63 -16.89 8.10
C SER A 67 -12.38 -15.37 8.28
N PRO A 68 -11.55 -14.95 9.26
CA PRO A 68 -10.88 -15.73 10.31
C PRO A 68 -11.82 -16.04 11.48
N THR A 69 -11.53 -17.10 12.24
CA THR A 69 -12.40 -17.58 13.34
C THR A 69 -12.51 -16.53 14.46
N ARG A 70 -13.73 -16.01 14.66
CA ARG A 70 -14.02 -15.00 15.69
C ARG A 70 -15.28 -15.34 16.46
N LEU A 71 -15.26 -15.13 17.78
CA LEU A 71 -16.43 -15.15 18.64
C LEU A 71 -16.83 -13.71 18.96
N VAL A 72 -18.05 -13.32 18.62
CA VAL A 72 -18.58 -11.98 18.88
C VAL A 72 -19.60 -12.04 20.02
N LEU A 73 -19.42 -11.18 21.02
CA LEU A 73 -20.30 -11.01 22.18
C LEU A 73 -20.85 -9.58 22.18
N ASP A 74 -22.15 -9.43 22.01
CA ASP A 74 -22.85 -8.15 22.01
C ASP A 74 -23.56 -7.93 23.34
N PHE A 75 -23.10 -6.92 24.09
CA PHE A 75 -23.63 -6.51 25.38
C PHE A 75 -24.52 -5.26 25.23
N PRO A 76 -25.84 -5.34 25.46
CA PRO A 76 -26.74 -4.19 25.38
C PRO A 76 -26.57 -3.27 26.60
N ASN A 77 -26.53 -1.96 26.39
CA ASN A 77 -26.45 -0.93 27.44
C ASN A 77 -25.27 -1.07 28.43
N VAL A 78 -24.18 -1.74 28.00
CA VAL A 78 -22.97 -1.92 28.80
C VAL A 78 -21.88 -0.97 28.31
N ASN A 79 -21.25 -0.24 29.22
CA ASN A 79 -20.11 0.63 28.93
C ASN A 79 -18.76 -0.09 29.13
N ASN A 80 -17.68 0.44 28.56
CA ASN A 80 -16.35 -0.18 28.64
C ASN A 80 -15.33 0.74 29.35
N GLN A 81 -14.72 0.26 30.43
CA GLN A 81 -13.68 0.96 31.19
C GLN A 81 -12.30 0.29 31.11
N ILE A 82 -12.10 -0.67 30.21
CA ILE A 82 -10.80 -1.30 30.00
C ILE A 82 -9.83 -0.28 29.41
N SER A 83 -8.58 -0.30 29.87
CA SER A 83 -7.54 0.68 29.49
C SER A 83 -7.09 0.64 28.03
N SER A 84 -7.38 -0.44 27.30
CA SER A 84 -7.08 -0.61 25.88
C SER A 84 -8.25 -1.25 25.14
N ARG A 85 -8.58 -0.73 23.95
CA ARG A 85 -9.62 -1.29 23.07
C ARG A 85 -9.25 -2.66 22.51
N MET A 86 -7.95 -2.96 22.37
CA MET A 86 -7.44 -4.25 21.92
C MET A 86 -6.46 -4.80 22.97
N GLN A 87 -6.71 -6.02 23.41
CA GLN A 87 -5.85 -6.74 24.36
C GLN A 87 -5.41 -8.05 23.74
N THR A 88 -4.10 -8.24 23.64
CA THR A 88 -3.50 -9.49 23.17
C THR A 88 -3.22 -10.38 24.37
N TYR A 89 -3.81 -11.58 24.36
CA TYR A 89 -3.62 -12.58 25.41
C TYR A 89 -2.72 -13.72 24.97
N ASN A 90 -2.80 -14.15 23.70
CA ASN A 90 -2.07 -15.29 23.14
C ASN A 90 -2.06 -16.52 24.08
N GLN A 91 -3.19 -16.77 24.75
CA GLN A 91 -3.34 -17.77 25.80
C GLN A 91 -4.54 -18.67 25.52
N GLY A 92 -4.30 -19.97 25.47
CA GLY A 92 -5.33 -20.96 25.14
C GLY A 92 -5.90 -20.73 23.73
N TYR A 93 -7.23 -20.68 23.62
CA TYR A 93 -7.92 -20.41 22.37
C TYR A 93 -8.06 -18.92 22.02
N VAL A 94 -7.67 -18.00 22.91
CA VAL A 94 -7.86 -16.55 22.73
C VAL A 94 -6.54 -15.90 22.31
N ASN A 95 -6.52 -15.37 21.08
CA ASN A 95 -5.39 -14.56 20.60
C ASN A 95 -5.56 -13.11 21.07
N ASN A 96 -6.63 -12.46 20.59
CA ASN A 96 -6.92 -11.05 20.81
C ASN A 96 -8.38 -10.86 21.24
N VAL A 97 -8.61 -9.86 22.08
CA VAL A 97 -9.95 -9.37 22.42
C VAL A 97 -10.03 -7.90 22.05
N THR A 98 -11.00 -7.55 21.20
CA THR A 98 -11.25 -6.18 20.75
C THR A 98 -12.66 -5.74 21.17
N THR A 99 -12.77 -4.60 21.84
CA THR A 99 -14.05 -4.04 22.29
C THR A 99 -14.40 -2.77 21.52
N LEU A 100 -15.62 -2.69 21.01
CA LEU A 100 -16.21 -1.55 20.31
C LEU A 100 -17.47 -1.12 21.08
N THR A 101 -17.52 0.12 21.54
CA THR A 101 -18.64 0.64 22.35
C THR A 101 -19.31 1.80 21.64
N ASN A 102 -20.64 1.80 21.60
CA ASN A 102 -21.48 2.92 21.19
C ASN A 102 -22.54 3.20 22.28
N ASP A 103 -23.48 4.11 22.01
CA ASP A 103 -24.48 4.54 23.00
C ASP A 103 -25.49 3.44 23.41
N SER A 104 -25.63 2.35 22.64
CA SER A 104 -26.64 1.31 22.88
C SER A 104 -26.07 -0.09 23.14
N MET A 105 -24.81 -0.35 22.76
CA MET A 105 -24.18 -1.67 22.88
C MET A 105 -22.65 -1.61 22.93
N THR A 106 -22.05 -2.55 23.66
CA THR A 106 -20.63 -2.89 23.56
C THR A 106 -20.49 -4.23 22.83
N ARG A 107 -19.84 -4.22 21.67
CA ARG A 107 -19.45 -5.42 20.92
C ARG A 107 -18.03 -5.83 21.26
N MET A 108 -17.87 -7.05 21.76
CA MET A 108 -16.57 -7.67 22.02
C MET A 108 -16.29 -8.74 20.98
N ILE A 109 -15.21 -8.57 20.22
CA ILE A 109 -14.74 -9.48 19.18
C ILE A 109 -13.52 -10.22 19.71
N ILE A 110 -13.63 -11.53 19.85
CA ILE A 110 -12.58 -12.41 20.33
C ILE A 110 -12.02 -13.15 19.12
N GLU A 111 -10.76 -12.91 18.79
CA GLU A 111 -10.04 -13.63 17.76
C GLU A 111 -9.53 -14.95 18.32
N LEU A 112 -10.00 -16.05 17.74
CA LEU A 112 -9.69 -17.39 18.21
C LEU A 112 -8.55 -18.02 17.39
N SER A 113 -7.69 -18.78 18.06
CA SER A 113 -6.60 -19.52 17.39
C SER A 113 -7.12 -20.67 16.52
N ASN A 114 -8.23 -21.30 16.91
CA ASN A 114 -8.92 -22.39 16.21
C ASN A 114 -10.42 -22.35 16.51
N GLN A 115 -11.24 -23.10 15.76
CA GLN A 115 -12.69 -23.24 16.05
C GLN A 115 -12.91 -23.90 17.41
N ALA A 116 -13.78 -23.31 18.22
CA ALA A 116 -14.09 -23.77 19.57
C ALA A 116 -15.61 -23.78 19.82
N THR A 117 -16.10 -24.79 20.53
CA THR A 117 -17.42 -24.78 21.16
C THR A 117 -17.32 -23.91 22.42
N TYR A 118 -18.28 -23.02 22.66
CA TYR A 118 -18.29 -22.14 23.82
C TYR A 118 -19.56 -22.30 24.66
N SER A 119 -19.45 -22.00 25.94
CA SER A 119 -20.58 -21.85 26.87
C SER A 119 -20.35 -20.64 27.76
N THR A 120 -21.39 -19.86 28.02
CA THR A 120 -21.34 -18.72 28.92
C THR A 120 -22.01 -19.06 30.25
N ARG A 121 -21.40 -18.62 31.37
CA ARG A 121 -22.04 -18.68 32.69
C ARG A 121 -21.73 -17.41 33.47
N VAL A 122 -22.69 -16.94 34.25
CA VAL A 122 -22.51 -15.80 35.15
C VAL A 122 -22.21 -16.31 36.55
N VAL A 123 -21.15 -15.79 37.17
CA VAL A 123 -20.77 -16.06 38.56
C VAL A 123 -20.54 -14.72 39.26
N ASN A 124 -21.44 -14.33 40.16
CA ASN A 124 -21.45 -13.00 40.78
C ASN A 124 -21.47 -11.89 39.71
N ASN A 125 -20.52 -10.96 39.78
CA ASN A 125 -20.32 -9.87 38.81
C ASN A 125 -19.40 -10.24 37.64
N ARG A 126 -19.17 -11.53 37.40
CA ARG A 126 -18.27 -12.01 36.35
C ARG A 126 -19.00 -12.88 35.35
N LEU A 127 -18.83 -12.59 34.07
CA LEU A 127 -19.20 -13.51 32.99
C LEU A 127 -17.98 -14.37 32.67
N VAL A 128 -18.16 -15.69 32.72
CA VAL A 128 -17.15 -16.68 32.34
C VAL A 128 -17.57 -17.30 31.01
N VAL A 129 -16.72 -17.15 30.00
CA VAL A 129 -16.88 -17.77 28.68
C VAL A 129 -15.89 -18.92 28.58
N SER A 130 -16.40 -20.14 28.70
CA SER A 130 -15.63 -21.38 28.62
C SER A 130 -15.57 -21.84 27.17
N MET A 131 -14.37 -22.10 26.65
CA MET A 131 -14.11 -22.48 25.25
C MET A 131 -13.32 -23.79 25.20
N GLN A 132 -13.80 -24.72 24.38
CA GLN A 132 -13.22 -26.04 24.15
C GLN A 132 -13.12 -26.34 22.65
N PRO A 133 -12.17 -27.15 22.19
CA PRO A 133 -11.99 -27.41 20.77
C PRO A 133 -13.23 -28.09 20.17
N LYS A 134 -13.69 -27.57 19.04
CA LYS A 134 -14.86 -28.06 18.31
C LYS A 134 -14.56 -29.48 17.80
N GLY A 135 -15.19 -30.49 18.40
CA GLY A 135 -14.93 -31.91 18.13
C GLY A 135 -14.39 -32.72 19.32
N SER A 136 -14.16 -32.10 20.48
CA SER A 136 -13.81 -32.82 21.70
C SER A 136 -15.05 -33.38 22.42
N THR A 137 -15.29 -34.68 22.26
CA THR A 137 -16.17 -35.45 23.14
C THR A 137 -15.48 -35.57 24.50
N SER A 138 -15.83 -34.69 25.45
CA SER A 138 -15.46 -34.92 26.85
C SER A 138 -16.37 -36.00 27.42
N ALA A 139 -15.78 -37.13 27.75
CA ALA A 139 -16.41 -38.22 28.47
C ALA A 139 -17.03 -37.71 29.79
N VAL A 140 -18.36 -37.75 29.88
CA VAL A 140 -19.08 -37.64 31.14
C VAL A 140 -18.77 -38.90 31.94
N THR A 141 -17.88 -38.79 32.92
CA THR A 141 -17.72 -39.82 33.94
C THR A 141 -18.90 -39.70 34.90
N THR A 142 -19.65 -40.78 34.95
CA THR A 142 -20.77 -41.08 35.83
C THR A 142 -20.42 -40.91 37.31
N VAL A 143 -21.22 -40.13 38.03
CA VAL A 143 -21.50 -40.38 39.45
C VAL A 143 -23.00 -40.62 39.56
N ALA A 144 -23.32 -41.84 39.98
CA ALA A 144 -24.68 -42.36 40.08
C ALA A 144 -25.43 -41.78 41.28
N THR A 145 -26.68 -41.36 41.05
CA THR A 145 -27.79 -41.59 41.99
C THR A 145 -29.06 -41.92 41.18
N ASN A 146 -29.70 -43.01 41.59
CA ASN A 146 -30.80 -43.77 40.99
C ASN A 146 -32.10 -42.94 40.75
N PRO A 147 -33.03 -43.38 39.85
CA PRO A 147 -34.15 -42.59 39.35
C PRO A 147 -35.50 -42.91 40.05
N ALA A 148 -36.47 -42.01 39.90
CA ALA A 148 -37.89 -42.35 39.95
C ALA A 148 -38.72 -41.43 39.04
N ILE A 149 -39.35 -42.04 38.00
CA ILE A 149 -40.76 -41.93 37.51
C ILE A 149 -41.34 -40.48 37.47
N VAL A 150 -41.90 -39.92 36.38
CA VAL A 150 -43.17 -40.26 35.70
C VAL A 150 -43.29 -39.50 34.34
N THR A 151 -44.01 -40.13 33.40
CA THR A 151 -44.46 -39.77 32.03
C THR A 151 -44.93 -38.33 31.73
N PRO A 152 -44.88 -37.89 30.45
CA PRO A 152 -45.42 -36.60 30.00
C PRO A 152 -46.91 -36.69 29.58
N VAL A 153 -47.68 -35.65 29.90
CA VAL A 153 -49.01 -35.37 29.31
C VAL A 153 -49.05 -33.92 28.82
N VAL A 154 -49.60 -33.79 27.62
CA VAL A 154 -49.84 -32.62 26.75
C VAL A 154 -50.72 -31.55 27.42
N THR A 155 -50.48 -30.25 27.15
CA THR A 155 -51.51 -29.28 26.68
C THR A 155 -50.96 -27.86 26.44
N SER A 156 -51.58 -27.20 25.47
CA SER A 156 -51.25 -25.96 24.75
C SER A 156 -51.23 -24.67 25.56
N PRO A 157 -50.61 -23.57 25.06
CA PRO A 157 -50.71 -22.26 25.67
C PRO A 157 -51.95 -21.47 25.20
N VAL A 158 -52.56 -20.76 26.16
CA VAL A 158 -53.60 -19.73 25.98
C VAL A 158 -52.93 -18.35 25.89
N VAL A 159 -53.37 -17.56 24.91
CA VAL A 159 -53.01 -16.14 24.72
C VAL A 159 -53.97 -15.26 25.51
N VAL A 160 -53.44 -14.21 26.17
CA VAL A 160 -54.24 -13.08 26.68
C VAL A 160 -53.64 -11.76 26.18
N SER A 161 -54.58 -10.92 25.76
CA SER A 161 -54.57 -9.65 25.03
C SER A 161 -54.17 -8.40 25.82
N GLN A 162 -53.80 -7.33 25.09
CA GLN A 162 -54.05 -5.93 25.49
C GLN A 162 -54.37 -5.07 24.24
N PRO A 163 -55.27 -4.06 24.31
CA PRO A 163 -55.96 -3.52 23.13
C PRO A 163 -55.31 -2.24 22.57
N ALA A 164 -55.50 -1.98 21.27
CA ALA A 164 -55.19 -0.70 20.63
C ALA A 164 -56.41 -0.14 19.88
N VAL A 165 -56.50 1.18 19.89
CA VAL A 165 -57.62 2.06 19.54
C VAL A 165 -57.86 2.14 18.03
N VAL A 166 -59.14 2.29 17.68
CA VAL A 166 -59.72 2.41 16.34
C VAL A 166 -59.60 3.84 15.79
N VAL A 167 -59.15 4.00 14.54
CA VAL A 167 -59.56 5.09 13.63
C VAL A 167 -59.66 4.50 12.20
N THR A 168 -60.77 4.79 11.53
CA THR A 168 -61.21 4.31 10.20
C THR A 168 -61.18 5.42 9.15
N GLU A 169 -60.64 5.17 7.94
CA GLU A 169 -61.21 5.53 6.61
C GLU A 169 -60.33 5.01 5.44
N PRO A 170 -60.76 4.99 4.16
CA PRO A 170 -60.81 3.76 3.36
C PRO A 170 -59.83 3.70 2.16
N ALA A 171 -59.76 2.49 1.58
CA ALA A 171 -58.87 2.07 0.50
C ALA A 171 -59.15 2.70 -0.89
N PRO A 172 -58.19 2.54 -1.81
CA PRO A 172 -58.54 2.07 -3.15
C PRO A 172 -57.82 0.76 -3.53
N VAL A 173 -58.48 0.08 -4.46
CA VAL A 173 -58.29 -1.28 -4.94
C VAL A 173 -57.11 -1.39 -5.91
N ILE A 174 -56.26 -2.42 -5.75
CA ILE A 174 -55.41 -2.95 -6.84
C ILE A 174 -55.59 -4.47 -6.89
N VAL A 175 -55.87 -4.93 -8.11
CA VAL A 175 -56.26 -6.29 -8.50
C VAL A 175 -55.02 -7.16 -8.70
N THR A 176 -54.96 -8.33 -8.07
CA THR A 176 -53.98 -9.39 -8.35
C THR A 176 -54.56 -10.46 -9.28
N PRO A 177 -53.89 -10.84 -10.38
CA PRO A 177 -54.22 -12.06 -11.13
C PRO A 177 -53.55 -13.32 -10.51
N PRO A 178 -54.06 -14.54 -10.82
CA PRO A 178 -53.81 -15.77 -10.06
C PRO A 178 -52.47 -16.46 -10.40
N PRO A 179 -51.96 -17.37 -9.54
CA PRO A 179 -50.71 -18.07 -9.77
C PRO A 179 -50.87 -19.22 -10.78
N VAL A 180 -49.97 -19.28 -11.75
CA VAL A 180 -49.81 -20.41 -12.67
C VAL A 180 -49.01 -21.51 -11.97
N VAL A 181 -49.62 -22.68 -11.86
CA VAL A 181 -49.01 -23.94 -11.41
C VAL A 181 -48.15 -24.51 -12.53
N VAL A 182 -46.86 -24.75 -12.27
CA VAL A 182 -46.05 -25.67 -13.08
C VAL A 182 -45.38 -26.67 -12.14
N GLN A 183 -45.73 -27.93 -12.35
CA GLN A 183 -45.25 -29.12 -11.65
C GLN A 183 -43.76 -29.36 -11.95
N THR A 184 -43.02 -29.76 -10.92
CA THR A 184 -41.70 -30.38 -11.02
C THR A 184 -41.82 -31.88 -11.27
N PRO A 185 -41.19 -32.45 -12.32
CA PRO A 185 -40.96 -33.89 -12.43
C PRO A 185 -39.64 -34.30 -11.73
N PRO A 186 -39.53 -35.58 -11.30
CA PRO A 186 -38.42 -36.12 -10.49
C PRO A 186 -37.13 -36.37 -11.31
N PRO A 187 -35.97 -36.52 -10.65
CA PRO A 187 -34.69 -36.60 -11.35
C PRO A 187 -34.48 -38.00 -11.97
N VAL A 188 -34.25 -38.01 -13.28
CA VAL A 188 -33.73 -39.17 -14.03
C VAL A 188 -32.23 -38.98 -14.22
N ALA A 189 -31.46 -39.97 -13.78
CA ALA A 189 -30.04 -40.06 -14.04
C ALA A 189 -29.79 -40.30 -15.53
N VAL A 190 -29.01 -39.43 -16.17
CA VAL A 190 -28.42 -39.66 -17.50
C VAL A 190 -26.95 -39.28 -17.46
N VAL A 191 -26.15 -40.26 -17.87
CA VAL A 191 -24.70 -40.26 -18.02
C VAL A 191 -24.26 -39.23 -19.06
N THR A 192 -23.34 -38.34 -18.71
CA THR A 192 -22.56 -37.55 -19.68
C THR A 192 -21.11 -37.99 -19.68
N GLN A 193 -20.73 -38.58 -20.80
CA GLN A 193 -19.37 -38.95 -21.17
C GLN A 193 -18.49 -37.70 -21.27
N THR A 194 -17.31 -37.76 -20.65
CA THR A 194 -16.22 -36.82 -20.90
C THR A 194 -15.63 -37.11 -22.28
N THR A 195 -15.82 -36.22 -23.24
CA THR A 195 -15.05 -36.24 -24.49
C THR A 195 -13.67 -35.64 -24.24
N LYS A 196 -12.67 -36.49 -24.47
CA LYS A 196 -11.24 -36.21 -24.47
C LYS A 196 -10.88 -35.34 -25.68
N ALA A 197 -10.47 -34.10 -25.49
CA ALA A 197 -9.75 -33.33 -26.49
C ALA A 197 -8.23 -33.59 -26.32
N ALA A 198 -7.60 -34.05 -27.40
CA ALA A 198 -6.18 -34.39 -27.45
C ALA A 198 -5.29 -33.12 -27.52
N PRO A 199 -4.11 -33.12 -26.88
CA PRO A 199 -3.11 -32.07 -27.10
C PRO A 199 -2.38 -32.29 -28.43
N PRO A 200 -1.95 -31.23 -29.14
CA PRO A 200 -1.03 -31.36 -30.26
C PRO A 200 0.33 -31.90 -29.78
N ALA A 201 0.93 -32.74 -30.60
CA ALA A 201 2.15 -33.48 -30.30
C ALA A 201 3.39 -32.58 -30.18
N ASN A 202 4.30 -33.02 -29.29
CA ASN A 202 5.72 -32.67 -29.13
C ASN A 202 6.10 -31.70 -28.00
N THR A 203 6.01 -32.17 -26.75
CA THR A 203 7.07 -31.94 -25.74
C THR A 203 7.01 -33.05 -24.68
N MET A 204 8.12 -33.77 -24.45
CA MET A 204 8.22 -34.74 -23.36
C MET A 204 8.44 -34.00 -22.04
N VAL A 205 7.59 -34.25 -21.04
CA VAL A 205 7.79 -33.85 -19.63
C VAL A 205 7.87 -35.13 -18.81
N VAL A 206 9.02 -35.36 -18.15
CA VAL A 206 9.16 -36.40 -17.13
C VAL A 206 8.65 -35.85 -15.81
N LYS A 207 7.62 -36.50 -15.24
CA LYS A 207 7.16 -36.30 -13.87
C LYS A 207 7.76 -37.38 -12.97
N VAL A 208 8.29 -36.99 -11.81
CA VAL A 208 8.37 -37.84 -10.62
C VAL A 208 7.71 -37.12 -9.43
N ASN A 209 6.93 -37.88 -8.66
CA ASN A 209 6.05 -37.44 -7.59
C ASN A 209 6.78 -36.71 -6.43
N PRO A 210 6.02 -35.92 -5.66
CA PRO A 210 6.17 -35.95 -4.21
C PRO A 210 4.84 -36.28 -3.52
N LEU A 211 4.89 -37.28 -2.66
CA LEU A 211 3.93 -37.54 -1.60
C LEU A 211 4.78 -37.72 -0.34
N LEU A 212 4.69 -36.79 0.63
CA LEU A 212 4.80 -36.99 2.08
C LEU A 212 4.99 -35.63 2.83
N ASN A 213 3.92 -35.25 3.54
CA ASN A 213 3.85 -34.74 4.93
C ASN A 213 4.79 -33.62 5.44
N PRO A 214 4.29 -32.47 5.95
CA PRO A 214 5.05 -31.51 6.74
C PRO A 214 4.76 -31.69 8.24
N ALA A 215 5.60 -32.45 8.94
CA ALA A 215 5.71 -32.33 10.39
C ALA A 215 7.16 -32.58 10.82
N ALA A 216 7.69 -31.65 11.61
CA ALA A 216 9.01 -31.64 12.25
C ALA A 216 10.23 -31.43 11.33
N ALA A 217 10.66 -30.18 11.22
CA ALA A 217 12.08 -29.87 11.03
C ALA A 217 12.45 -28.63 11.85
N VAL A 218 13.28 -28.91 12.85
CA VAL A 218 14.15 -28.02 13.61
C VAL A 218 14.72 -26.91 12.72
N VAL A 219 14.82 -25.71 13.30
CA VAL A 219 15.58 -24.57 12.76
C VAL A 219 17.04 -25.00 12.58
N GLN A 220 17.36 -25.52 11.40
CA GLN A 220 18.70 -25.55 10.84
C GLN A 220 18.69 -24.46 9.77
N GLN A 221 19.55 -23.47 9.99
CA GLN A 221 19.81 -22.38 9.05
C GLN A 221 20.41 -22.98 7.78
N TYR A 222 19.56 -23.37 6.82
CA TYR A 222 20.03 -23.76 5.49
C TYR A 222 20.60 -22.51 4.82
N ASN A 223 21.92 -22.36 4.87
CA ASN A 223 22.62 -21.65 3.82
C ASN A 223 22.36 -22.45 2.54
N TYR A 224 21.39 -22.02 1.73
CA TYR A 224 21.22 -22.54 0.39
C TYR A 224 22.36 -21.99 -0.47
N ASP A 225 23.57 -22.52 -0.24
CA ASP A 225 24.69 -22.35 -1.16
C ASP A 225 24.31 -23.12 -2.42
N GLY A 226 23.91 -22.40 -3.46
CA GLY A 226 23.47 -22.96 -4.74
C GLY A 226 24.62 -23.32 -5.66
N LEU A 227 25.85 -22.95 -5.29
CA LEU A 227 26.99 -22.95 -6.18
C LEU A 227 28.20 -23.60 -5.52
N ALA A 228 28.69 -24.69 -6.13
CA ALA A 228 29.85 -25.44 -5.68
C ALA A 228 31.17 -24.82 -6.20
N ALA A 229 31.22 -24.43 -7.49
CA ALA A 229 32.37 -23.81 -8.13
C ALA A 229 31.98 -23.02 -9.40
N ILE A 230 32.79 -22.03 -9.77
CA ILE A 230 32.77 -21.37 -11.09
C ILE A 230 34.18 -21.48 -11.65
N ASN A 231 34.31 -22.00 -12.86
CA ASN A 231 35.57 -22.00 -13.61
C ASN A 231 35.37 -21.29 -14.95
N PHE A 232 36.40 -20.60 -15.39
CA PHE A 232 36.48 -19.98 -16.70
C PHE A 232 37.70 -20.55 -17.43
N ASN A 233 37.50 -21.01 -18.66
CA ASN A 233 38.56 -21.41 -19.56
C ASN A 233 38.49 -20.57 -20.84
N GLY A 234 39.54 -19.83 -21.15
CA GLY A 234 39.64 -19.09 -22.40
C GLY A 234 39.80 -20.04 -23.60
N THR A 235 39.20 -19.68 -24.73
CA THR A 235 39.36 -20.42 -25.99
C THR A 235 40.35 -19.70 -26.90
N SER A 236 41.00 -20.44 -27.82
CA SER A 236 41.96 -19.86 -28.78
C SER A 236 41.36 -18.81 -29.71
N ASN A 237 40.02 -18.80 -29.87
CA ASN A 237 39.29 -17.88 -30.75
C ASN A 237 38.91 -16.56 -30.05
N GLY A 238 39.43 -16.29 -28.86
CA GLY A 238 39.07 -15.12 -28.06
C GLY A 238 37.74 -15.25 -27.31
N GLY A 239 36.98 -16.32 -27.50
CA GLY A 239 35.81 -16.66 -26.69
C GLY A 239 36.17 -17.30 -25.35
N GLY A 240 35.18 -17.80 -24.60
CA GLY A 240 35.40 -18.46 -23.32
C GLY A 240 34.34 -19.50 -23.00
N ASN A 241 34.74 -20.58 -22.34
CA ASN A 241 33.83 -21.57 -21.78
C ASN A 241 33.78 -21.40 -20.26
N ILE A 242 32.57 -21.18 -19.73
CA ILE A 242 32.31 -21.04 -18.31
C ILE A 242 31.56 -22.27 -17.85
N SER A 243 32.15 -22.98 -16.89
CA SER A 243 31.49 -24.08 -16.19
C SER A 243 31.07 -23.63 -14.79
N VAL A 244 29.76 -23.61 -14.55
CA VAL A 244 29.16 -23.28 -13.26
C VAL A 244 28.67 -24.59 -12.63
N ASN A 245 29.37 -25.06 -11.60
CA ASN A 245 28.97 -26.26 -10.86
C ASN A 245 27.97 -25.87 -9.79
N LEU A 246 26.73 -26.30 -9.97
CA LEU A 246 25.64 -26.11 -9.02
C LEU A 246 25.80 -27.11 -7.86
N VAL A 247 25.00 -26.99 -6.80
CA VAL A 247 25.01 -27.98 -5.69
C VAL A 247 24.04 -29.13 -5.95
N ASN A 248 22.96 -28.87 -6.70
CA ASN A 248 22.08 -29.90 -7.24
C ASN A 248 21.44 -29.42 -8.57
N ASP A 249 21.02 -30.38 -9.40
CA ASP A 249 20.38 -30.14 -10.71
C ASP A 249 18.99 -29.48 -10.60
N SER A 250 18.39 -29.45 -9.41
CA SER A 250 17.06 -28.88 -9.17
C SER A 250 17.07 -27.36 -8.96
N ILE A 251 18.22 -26.69 -9.02
CA ILE A 251 18.32 -25.24 -8.91
C ILE A 251 17.91 -24.59 -10.23
N PRO A 252 16.83 -23.77 -10.25
CA PRO A 252 16.45 -23.06 -11.47
C PRO A 252 17.48 -21.99 -11.81
N VAL A 253 18.06 -22.09 -13.01
CA VAL A 253 19.01 -21.10 -13.53
C VAL A 253 18.40 -20.35 -14.71
N ASP A 254 18.42 -19.03 -14.64
CA ASP A 254 18.02 -18.15 -15.72
C ASP A 254 19.27 -17.45 -16.28
N VAL A 255 19.44 -17.48 -17.61
CA VAL A 255 20.58 -16.88 -18.30
C VAL A 255 20.05 -15.82 -19.25
N GLN A 256 20.37 -14.56 -18.98
CA GLN A 256 19.87 -13.42 -19.73
C GLN A 256 21.02 -12.56 -20.25
N ARG A 257 20.94 -12.16 -21.51
CA ARG A 257 21.84 -11.18 -22.11
C ARG A 257 21.34 -9.77 -21.78
N MET A 258 22.20 -8.96 -21.17
CA MET A 258 21.93 -7.56 -20.79
C MET A 258 23.02 -6.66 -21.38
N GLY A 259 22.89 -6.30 -22.65
CA GLY A 259 23.88 -5.49 -23.37
C GLY A 259 25.22 -6.21 -23.50
N ASP A 260 26.27 -5.62 -22.93
CA ASP A 260 27.64 -6.13 -22.89
C ASP A 260 27.89 -7.12 -21.73
N GLU A 261 26.87 -7.39 -20.90
CA GLU A 261 26.95 -8.35 -19.81
C GLU A 261 26.04 -9.56 -20.06
N LEU A 262 26.51 -10.75 -19.68
CA LEU A 262 25.68 -11.96 -19.55
C LEU A 262 25.37 -12.18 -18.07
N VAL A 263 24.10 -12.14 -17.70
CA VAL A 263 23.64 -12.24 -16.32
C VAL A 263 23.00 -13.60 -16.09
N ILE A 264 23.56 -14.34 -15.14
CA ILE A 264 23.06 -15.65 -14.73
C ILE A 264 22.47 -15.51 -13.33
N ARG A 265 21.19 -15.86 -13.18
CA ARG A 265 20.46 -15.79 -11.91
C ARG A 265 20.12 -17.19 -11.43
N LEU A 266 20.66 -17.53 -10.27
CA LEU A 266 20.28 -18.70 -9.49
C LEU A 266 19.05 -18.33 -8.66
N THR A 267 17.87 -18.86 -9.02
CA THR A 267 16.62 -18.48 -8.36
C THR A 267 16.42 -19.32 -7.10
N GLY A 268 16.34 -18.67 -5.94
CA GLY A 268 16.17 -19.34 -4.65
C GLY A 268 17.43 -20.00 -4.11
N ALA A 269 18.61 -19.73 -4.69
CA ALA A 269 19.88 -20.24 -4.21
C ALA A 269 20.95 -19.14 -4.22
N THR A 270 21.75 -19.05 -3.16
CA THR A 270 22.76 -18.00 -2.95
C THR A 270 24.17 -18.51 -3.29
N ILE A 271 25.08 -17.60 -3.64
CA ILE A 271 26.50 -17.90 -3.86
C ILE A 271 27.23 -17.81 -2.51
N PRO A 272 27.98 -18.86 -2.09
CA PRO A 272 28.77 -18.82 -0.87
C PRO A 272 29.81 -17.69 -0.92
N SER A 273 30.11 -17.09 0.22
CA SER A 273 31.06 -15.96 0.34
C SER A 273 32.42 -16.24 -0.29
N ARG A 274 32.91 -17.49 -0.25
CA ARG A 274 34.18 -17.91 -0.88
C ARG A 274 34.20 -17.80 -2.41
N LEU A 275 33.02 -17.78 -3.04
CA LEU A 275 32.85 -17.66 -4.49
C LEU A 275 32.32 -16.28 -4.90
N GLN A 276 32.00 -15.39 -3.95
CA GLN A 276 31.62 -14.01 -4.22
C GLN A 276 32.86 -13.16 -4.52
N LYS A 277 33.48 -13.40 -5.68
CA LYS A 277 34.67 -12.68 -6.12
C LYS A 277 34.53 -12.27 -7.57
N GLN A 278 35.25 -11.22 -7.93
CA GLN A 278 35.51 -10.86 -9.31
C GLN A 278 36.72 -11.65 -9.80
N MET A 279 36.52 -12.39 -10.89
CA MET A 279 37.58 -13.04 -11.65
C MET A 279 37.83 -12.19 -12.88
N THR A 280 38.92 -11.42 -12.88
CA THR A 280 39.36 -10.70 -14.08
C THR A 280 40.03 -11.70 -15.01
N VAL A 281 39.49 -11.81 -16.20
CA VAL A 281 39.92 -12.73 -17.24
C VAL A 281 40.68 -11.89 -18.27
N GLY A 282 42.01 -12.07 -18.35
CA GLY A 282 42.85 -11.35 -19.30
C GLY A 282 42.60 -11.76 -20.77
N ASN A 283 43.20 -11.01 -21.70
CA ASN A 283 43.19 -11.18 -23.17
C ASN A 283 42.15 -12.17 -23.74
N GLY A 284 40.93 -11.67 -23.95
CA GLY A 284 39.80 -12.36 -24.57
C GLY A 284 38.55 -11.48 -24.59
N LEU A 285 37.44 -12.00 -25.11
CA LEU A 285 36.14 -11.33 -25.19
C LEU A 285 35.49 -11.17 -23.82
N VAL A 286 35.77 -12.09 -22.90
CA VAL A 286 35.30 -12.02 -21.51
C VAL A 286 36.29 -11.20 -20.70
N ARG A 287 35.87 -10.07 -20.12
CA ARG A 287 36.68 -9.17 -19.30
C ARG A 287 36.69 -9.60 -17.84
N ASP A 288 35.50 -9.76 -17.27
CA ASP A 288 35.32 -10.03 -15.85
C ASP A 288 34.16 -11.03 -15.64
N VAL A 289 34.33 -11.93 -14.68
CA VAL A 289 33.25 -12.76 -14.14
C VAL A 289 33.04 -12.39 -12.68
N ILE A 290 31.92 -11.76 -12.36
CA ILE A 290 31.60 -11.22 -11.04
C ILE A 290 30.44 -12.02 -10.45
N ALA A 291 30.71 -12.76 -9.38
CA ALA A 291 29.69 -13.48 -8.63
C ALA A 291 29.27 -12.69 -7.38
N THR A 292 27.99 -12.40 -7.23
CA THR A 292 27.42 -11.63 -6.11
C THR A 292 26.06 -12.18 -5.69
N ASN A 293 25.58 -11.86 -4.48
CA ASN A 293 24.21 -12.18 -4.07
C ASN A 293 23.32 -10.95 -4.13
N GLN A 294 22.10 -11.13 -4.63
CA GLN A 294 21.02 -10.14 -4.58
C GLN A 294 19.84 -10.75 -3.83
N GLY A 295 19.74 -10.45 -2.53
CA GLY A 295 18.73 -11.04 -1.65
C GLY A 295 18.92 -12.55 -1.52
N ARG A 296 17.91 -13.32 -1.93
CA ARG A 296 17.92 -14.81 -1.90
C ARG A 296 18.45 -15.45 -3.19
N ASN A 297 18.88 -14.65 -4.15
CA ASN A 297 19.33 -15.13 -5.47
C ASN A 297 20.83 -14.84 -5.66
N GLY A 298 21.56 -15.86 -6.10
CA GLY A 298 22.92 -15.73 -6.59
C GLY A 298 22.92 -15.16 -8.00
N VAL A 299 23.73 -14.14 -8.26
CA VAL A 299 23.84 -13.48 -9.56
C VAL A 299 25.28 -13.45 -10.01
N ILE A 300 25.54 -14.08 -11.16
CA ILE A 300 26.85 -14.07 -11.83
C ILE A 300 26.73 -13.15 -13.03
N ARG A 301 27.50 -12.05 -13.03
CA ARG A 301 27.62 -11.10 -14.14
C ARG A 301 28.91 -11.36 -14.88
N ILE A 302 28.83 -11.61 -16.17
CA ILE A 302 29.99 -11.79 -17.03
C ILE A 302 30.07 -10.57 -17.94
N ALA A 303 31.05 -9.71 -17.70
CA ALA A 303 31.27 -8.52 -18.51
C ALA A 303 32.13 -8.86 -19.73
N MET A 304 31.66 -8.46 -20.91
CA MET A 304 32.37 -8.65 -22.18
C MET A 304 33.07 -7.36 -22.61
N THR A 305 34.07 -7.48 -23.49
CA THR A 305 34.74 -6.33 -24.13
C THR A 305 34.11 -5.95 -25.48
N GLY A 306 33.12 -6.72 -25.96
CA GLY A 306 32.44 -6.49 -27.23
C GLY A 306 31.20 -7.38 -27.40
N ASP A 307 30.58 -7.30 -28.57
CA ASP A 307 29.43 -8.13 -28.94
C ASP A 307 29.81 -9.63 -28.88
N TYR A 308 28.82 -10.51 -28.66
CA TYR A 308 29.03 -11.93 -28.37
C TYR A 308 27.80 -12.78 -28.71
N ASP A 309 28.06 -14.02 -29.13
CA ASP A 309 27.08 -15.11 -29.17
C ASP A 309 27.32 -16.04 -27.97
N TYR A 310 26.26 -16.61 -27.41
CA TYR A 310 26.40 -17.58 -26.33
C TYR A 310 25.49 -18.80 -26.52
N LYS A 311 25.95 -19.93 -26.02
CA LYS A 311 25.17 -21.16 -25.87
C LYS A 311 25.28 -21.64 -24.43
N ALA A 312 24.16 -21.60 -23.73
CA ALA A 312 24.05 -22.12 -22.37
C ALA A 312 23.28 -23.43 -22.39
N PHE A 313 23.84 -24.46 -21.77
CA PHE A 313 23.16 -25.74 -21.56
C PHE A 313 23.56 -26.34 -20.23
N GLN A 314 22.58 -26.88 -19.51
CA GLN A 314 22.81 -27.56 -18.23
C GLN A 314 22.91 -29.06 -18.47
N THR A 315 23.95 -29.69 -17.96
CA THR A 315 24.17 -31.14 -18.01
C THR A 315 24.25 -31.65 -16.57
N GLY A 316 23.11 -32.12 -16.06
CA GLY A 316 22.96 -32.44 -14.63
C GLY A 316 23.32 -31.23 -13.77
N ASN A 317 24.19 -31.41 -12.78
CA ASN A 317 24.54 -30.39 -11.81
C ASN A 317 25.57 -29.33 -12.31
N GLN A 318 25.82 -29.25 -13.63
CA GLN A 318 26.79 -28.33 -14.21
C GLN A 318 26.14 -27.54 -15.35
N LEU A 319 26.16 -26.20 -15.24
CA LEU A 319 25.78 -25.29 -16.31
C LEU A 319 27.02 -24.91 -17.11
N ASN A 320 27.03 -25.27 -18.39
CA ASN A 320 28.08 -24.94 -19.33
C ASN A 320 27.63 -23.80 -20.24
N ILE A 321 28.45 -22.76 -20.34
CA ILE A 321 28.18 -21.58 -21.14
C ILE A 321 29.36 -21.39 -22.08
N ASN A 322 29.13 -21.63 -23.36
CA ASN A 322 30.11 -21.31 -24.40
C ASN A 322 29.82 -19.90 -24.90
N ILE A 323 30.79 -19.00 -24.78
CA ILE A 323 30.75 -17.63 -25.30
C ILE A 323 31.71 -17.58 -26.47
N ASP A 324 31.19 -17.26 -27.63
CA ASP A 324 31.98 -17.09 -28.84
C ASP A 324 31.88 -15.62 -29.28
N PRO A 325 32.94 -15.02 -29.83
CA PRO A 325 32.77 -13.78 -30.58
C PRO A 325 31.71 -14.00 -31.65
N PRO A 326 30.81 -13.04 -31.84
CA PRO A 326 29.70 -13.19 -32.75
C PRO A 326 30.35 -13.45 -34.08
N LYS A 327 29.83 -14.45 -34.79
CA LYS A 327 30.25 -14.65 -36.16
C LYS A 327 29.89 -13.34 -36.84
N ARG A 328 30.88 -12.50 -37.11
CA ARG A 328 30.69 -11.36 -37.99
C ARG A 328 30.13 -11.98 -39.26
N LEU A 329 28.82 -11.83 -39.48
CA LEU A 329 28.32 -11.66 -40.83
C LEU A 329 29.05 -10.40 -41.27
N ARG A 330 30.25 -10.62 -41.82
CA ARG A 330 31.11 -9.55 -42.25
C ARG A 330 30.27 -8.82 -43.28
N GLU A 331 29.83 -7.60 -42.97
CA GLU A 331 29.93 -6.57 -44.00
C GLU A 331 31.35 -6.71 -44.55
N PRO A 332 31.53 -6.86 -45.88
CA PRO A 332 32.78 -7.31 -46.49
C PRO A 332 33.87 -6.27 -46.25
N THR A 333 34.44 -6.29 -45.05
CA THR A 333 35.60 -5.55 -44.66
C THR A 333 36.74 -6.42 -45.12
N ILE A 334 37.09 -6.26 -46.42
CA ILE A 334 38.20 -6.87 -47.13
C ILE A 334 38.55 -8.23 -46.55
N GLU A 335 37.71 -9.23 -46.83
CA GLU A 335 37.95 -10.60 -46.40
C GLU A 335 39.40 -10.98 -46.71
N GLU A 336 40.08 -11.54 -45.72
CA GLU A 336 41.25 -12.37 -45.97
C GLU A 336 40.72 -13.57 -46.75
N ARG A 337 40.63 -13.42 -48.08
CA ARG A 337 40.01 -14.37 -49.00
C ARG A 337 40.70 -15.72 -48.80
N THR A 338 39.99 -16.68 -48.24
CA THR A 338 40.49 -18.05 -48.09
C THR A 338 40.44 -18.72 -49.45
N TYR A 339 41.60 -18.89 -50.07
CA TYR A 339 41.72 -19.56 -51.34
C TYR A 339 41.72 -21.07 -51.14
N SER A 340 40.79 -21.77 -51.78
CA SER A 340 40.52 -23.21 -51.61
C SER A 340 40.65 -24.00 -52.92
N GLY A 341 41.05 -23.34 -54.01
CA GLY A 341 41.23 -23.96 -55.30
C GLY A 341 42.37 -24.97 -55.34
N ALA A 342 42.27 -25.96 -56.23
CA ALA A 342 43.39 -26.87 -56.53
C ALA A 342 44.66 -26.07 -56.89
N PRO A 343 45.83 -26.43 -56.33
CA PRO A 343 47.07 -25.72 -56.60
C PRO A 343 47.51 -25.93 -58.04
N LEU A 344 48.00 -24.86 -58.65
CA LEU A 344 48.46 -24.83 -60.03
C LEU A 344 49.80 -24.09 -60.11
N SER A 345 50.66 -24.55 -61.01
CA SER A 345 51.91 -23.89 -61.35
C SER A 345 51.90 -23.53 -62.83
N LEU A 346 52.05 -22.25 -63.15
CA LEU A 346 51.98 -21.71 -64.51
C LEU A 346 53.04 -20.63 -64.66
N GLU A 347 53.68 -20.56 -65.82
CA GLU A 347 54.64 -19.53 -66.18
C GLU A 347 54.23 -18.93 -67.52
N PHE A 348 53.94 -17.63 -67.53
CA PHE A 348 53.56 -16.87 -68.70
C PHE A 348 54.46 -15.65 -68.84
N GLN A 349 54.94 -15.41 -70.04
CA GLN A 349 55.71 -14.23 -70.41
C GLN A 349 54.97 -13.50 -71.52
N ASP A 350 54.55 -12.26 -71.24
CA ASP A 350 53.83 -11.37 -72.17
C ASP A 350 52.59 -12.00 -72.85
N VAL A 351 51.75 -12.68 -72.07
CA VAL A 351 50.53 -13.33 -72.58
C VAL A 351 49.31 -12.44 -72.29
N SER A 352 48.34 -12.41 -73.20
CA SER A 352 47.10 -11.65 -73.00
C SER A 352 46.27 -12.22 -71.84
N VAL A 353 45.68 -11.34 -71.03
CA VAL A 353 44.90 -11.74 -69.85
C VAL A 353 43.74 -12.67 -70.21
N ARG A 354 43.11 -12.48 -71.38
CA ARG A 354 42.04 -13.36 -71.88
C ARG A 354 42.51 -14.81 -72.06
N THR A 355 43.66 -15.00 -72.70
CA THR A 355 44.25 -16.33 -72.91
C THR A 355 44.53 -17.02 -71.57
N ILE A 356 44.98 -16.27 -70.57
CA ILE A 356 45.25 -16.80 -69.24
C ILE A 356 43.94 -17.19 -68.53
N LEU A 357 42.89 -16.38 -68.64
CA LEU A 357 41.57 -16.69 -68.09
C LEU A 357 40.96 -17.93 -68.76
N GLU A 358 41.16 -18.14 -70.06
CA GLU A 358 40.73 -19.33 -70.80
C GLU A 358 41.48 -20.58 -70.35
N VAL A 359 42.81 -20.51 -70.20
CA VAL A 359 43.63 -21.61 -69.68
C VAL A 359 43.22 -21.97 -68.25
N LEU A 360 42.94 -20.97 -67.41
CA LEU A 360 42.43 -21.18 -66.06
C LEU A 360 41.04 -21.83 -66.06
N ALA A 361 40.12 -21.38 -66.93
CA ALA A 361 38.78 -21.95 -67.09
C ALA A 361 38.84 -23.43 -67.49
N GLN A 362 39.69 -23.75 -68.48
CA GLN A 362 39.87 -25.11 -69.00
C GLN A 362 40.50 -26.05 -67.97
N HIS A 363 41.47 -25.56 -67.19
CA HIS A 363 42.12 -26.36 -66.15
C HIS A 363 41.21 -26.61 -64.94
N THR A 364 40.32 -25.67 -64.61
CA THR A 364 39.49 -25.71 -63.39
C THR A 364 38.06 -26.18 -63.65
N ASN A 365 37.71 -26.57 -64.88
CA ASN A 365 36.35 -26.91 -65.32
C ASN A 365 35.31 -25.85 -64.92
N THR A 366 35.72 -24.58 -64.87
CA THR A 366 34.86 -23.46 -64.47
C THR A 366 34.58 -22.58 -65.67
N ASN A 367 33.31 -22.19 -65.85
CA ASN A 367 32.94 -21.30 -66.95
C ASN A 367 33.32 -19.86 -66.60
N ILE A 368 34.38 -19.34 -67.22
CA ILE A 368 34.80 -17.95 -67.08
C ILE A 368 34.48 -17.21 -68.37
N VAL A 369 33.70 -16.14 -68.28
CA VAL A 369 33.36 -15.26 -69.41
C VAL A 369 34.09 -13.93 -69.22
N ALA A 370 35.00 -13.60 -70.13
CA ALA A 370 35.71 -12.32 -70.13
C ALA A 370 35.01 -11.33 -71.07
N SER A 371 34.63 -10.15 -70.56
CA SER A 371 34.09 -9.06 -71.37
C SER A 371 35.06 -8.63 -72.47
N ASP A 372 34.57 -8.12 -73.60
CA ASP A 372 35.39 -7.63 -74.72
C ASP A 372 36.32 -6.47 -74.29
N SER A 373 35.94 -5.76 -73.22
CA SER A 373 36.71 -4.68 -72.60
C SER A 373 37.94 -5.15 -71.80
N VAL A 374 38.12 -6.46 -71.61
CA VAL A 374 39.30 -7.03 -70.94
C VAL A 374 40.50 -7.02 -71.89
N SER A 375 41.44 -6.10 -71.64
CA SER A 375 42.65 -5.90 -72.45
C SER A 375 43.93 -5.82 -71.60
N GLY A 376 45.07 -6.14 -72.21
CA GLY A 376 46.39 -6.07 -71.61
C GLY A 376 47.12 -7.41 -71.54
N ASN A 377 48.46 -7.32 -71.52
CA ASN A 377 49.34 -8.47 -71.35
C ASN A 377 49.88 -8.51 -69.92
N ILE A 378 50.12 -9.70 -69.39
CA ILE A 378 50.68 -9.92 -68.07
C ILE A 378 51.78 -10.96 -68.14
N THR A 379 52.86 -10.71 -67.39
CA THR A 379 53.94 -11.66 -67.16
C THR A 379 53.82 -12.15 -65.73
N LEU A 380 53.74 -13.46 -65.54
CA LEU A 380 53.28 -14.09 -64.31
C LEU A 380 53.96 -15.45 -64.16
N ARG A 381 54.57 -15.71 -63.01
CA ARG A 381 55.04 -17.03 -62.61
C ARG A 381 54.41 -17.42 -61.28
N LEU A 382 53.60 -18.47 -61.30
CA LEU A 382 52.92 -19.05 -60.14
C LEU A 382 53.48 -20.44 -59.88
N ILE A 383 53.86 -20.73 -58.64
CA ILE A 383 54.34 -22.04 -58.21
C ILE A 383 53.48 -22.48 -57.04
N ASN A 384 52.76 -23.59 -57.22
CA ASN A 384 51.92 -24.19 -56.18
C ASN A 384 50.91 -23.20 -55.56
N VAL A 385 50.22 -22.42 -56.41
CA VAL A 385 49.25 -21.41 -55.98
C VAL A 385 47.83 -21.90 -56.30
N PRO A 386 46.88 -21.88 -55.35
CA PRO A 386 45.47 -22.16 -55.61
C PRO A 386 44.93 -21.34 -56.79
N TRP A 387 44.16 -21.96 -57.70
CA TRP A 387 43.71 -21.30 -58.93
C TRP A 387 42.83 -20.06 -58.68
N ASP A 388 42.08 -20.02 -57.58
CA ASP A 388 41.24 -18.90 -57.16
C ASP A 388 42.07 -17.73 -56.62
N GLN A 389 43.21 -18.02 -55.98
CA GLN A 389 44.25 -17.05 -55.63
C GLN A 389 44.94 -16.52 -56.89
N ALA A 390 45.31 -17.41 -57.80
CA ALA A 390 45.89 -17.05 -59.09
C ALA A 390 44.97 -16.11 -59.87
N LEU A 391 43.68 -16.45 -59.97
CA LEU A 391 42.66 -15.61 -60.60
C LEU A 391 42.57 -14.25 -59.92
N ASP A 392 42.53 -14.17 -58.59
CA ASP A 392 42.45 -12.88 -57.89
C ASP A 392 43.70 -11.99 -58.12
N ILE A 393 44.90 -12.58 -58.13
CA ILE A 393 46.14 -11.87 -58.42
C ILE A 393 46.11 -11.27 -59.83
N ILE A 394 45.63 -12.04 -60.81
CA ILE A 394 45.50 -11.59 -62.20
C ILE A 394 44.49 -10.43 -62.31
N LEU A 395 43.33 -10.57 -61.65
CA LEU A 395 42.28 -9.55 -61.66
C LEU A 395 42.77 -8.24 -61.02
N LYS A 396 43.39 -8.30 -59.84
CA LYS A 396 43.96 -7.13 -59.14
C LYS A 396 45.07 -6.45 -59.92
N SER A 397 45.96 -7.20 -60.57
CA SER A 397 47.07 -6.64 -61.33
C SER A 397 46.63 -5.79 -62.53
N LYS A 398 45.42 -6.01 -63.04
CA LYS A 398 44.87 -5.33 -64.22
C LYS A 398 43.59 -4.54 -63.93
N ASN A 399 43.28 -4.30 -62.65
CA ASN A 399 42.09 -3.56 -62.20
C ASN A 399 40.76 -4.13 -62.76
N LEU A 400 40.73 -5.46 -62.89
CA LEU A 400 39.55 -6.24 -63.26
C LEU A 400 38.89 -6.74 -61.98
N ASP A 401 37.59 -7.01 -62.04
CA ASP A 401 36.84 -7.62 -60.96
C ASP A 401 35.98 -8.78 -61.49
N LYS A 402 35.48 -9.62 -60.59
CA LYS A 402 34.63 -10.76 -60.93
C LYS A 402 33.25 -10.67 -60.26
N ARG A 403 32.22 -11.15 -60.95
CA ARG A 403 30.91 -11.46 -60.35
C ARG A 403 30.61 -12.94 -60.58
N VAL A 404 30.16 -13.60 -59.53
CA VAL A 404 29.83 -15.02 -59.57
C VAL A 404 28.31 -15.12 -59.63
N ASN A 405 27.79 -15.53 -60.78
CA ASN A 405 26.37 -15.77 -60.98
C ASN A 405 26.16 -17.27 -61.18
N GLY A 406 26.01 -17.99 -60.06
CA GLY A 406 25.87 -19.44 -60.06
C GLY A 406 27.11 -20.15 -60.60
N ASN A 407 26.99 -20.83 -61.76
CA ASN A 407 28.03 -21.64 -62.38
C ASN A 407 28.94 -20.86 -63.36
N VAL A 408 28.76 -19.54 -63.49
CA VAL A 408 29.51 -18.69 -64.42
C VAL A 408 30.19 -17.56 -63.66
N ILE A 409 31.48 -17.37 -63.91
CA ILE A 409 32.27 -16.25 -63.41
C ILE A 409 32.39 -15.23 -64.53
N TRP A 410 31.80 -14.05 -64.34
CA TRP A 410 31.94 -12.93 -65.27
C TRP A 410 33.09 -12.05 -64.84
N VAL A 411 34.04 -11.82 -65.74
CA VAL A 411 35.21 -10.96 -65.53
C VAL A 411 35.14 -9.73 -66.44
N ALA A 412 35.21 -8.55 -65.84
CA ALA A 412 35.19 -7.27 -66.54
C ALA A 412 35.97 -6.21 -65.75
N PRO A 413 36.30 -5.04 -66.34
CA PRO A 413 36.91 -3.94 -65.61
C PRO A 413 36.07 -3.52 -64.39
N ALA A 414 36.73 -3.27 -63.25
CA ALA A 414 36.03 -2.99 -61.98
C ALA A 414 35.04 -1.82 -62.07
N ALA A 415 35.36 -0.80 -62.88
CA ALA A 415 34.50 0.36 -63.10
C ALA A 415 33.20 0.03 -63.87
N GLU A 416 33.22 -0.94 -64.77
CA GLU A 416 32.06 -1.36 -65.56
C GLU A 416 31.07 -2.15 -64.68
N LEU A 417 31.60 -3.09 -63.88
CA LEU A 417 30.80 -3.87 -62.93
C LEU A 417 30.19 -3.00 -61.83
N ALA A 418 30.97 -2.08 -61.26
CA ALA A 418 30.46 -1.14 -60.26
C ALA A 418 29.32 -0.26 -60.81
N LYS A 419 29.44 0.16 -62.08
CA LYS A 419 28.38 0.92 -62.74
C LYS A 419 27.11 0.08 -62.92
N GLN A 420 27.24 -1.15 -63.45
CA GLN A 420 26.09 -2.05 -63.62
C GLN A 420 25.39 -2.37 -62.30
N GLU A 421 26.14 -2.63 -61.23
CA GLU A 421 25.59 -2.87 -59.89
C GLU A 421 24.88 -1.64 -59.35
N SER A 422 25.46 -0.44 -59.55
CA SER A 422 24.79 0.81 -59.18
C SER A 422 23.50 1.05 -59.96
N ASP A 423 23.47 0.69 -61.25
CA ASP A 423 22.31 0.84 -62.11
C ASP A 423 21.24 -0.23 -61.80
N GLU A 424 21.64 -1.45 -61.42
CA GLU A 424 20.74 -2.50 -60.95
C GLU A 424 20.10 -2.12 -59.60
N LEU A 425 20.89 -1.61 -58.65
CA LEU A 425 20.37 -1.12 -57.37
C LEU A 425 19.43 0.08 -57.55
N LYS A 426 19.76 1.01 -58.46
CA LYS A 426 18.85 2.11 -58.83
C LYS A 426 17.58 1.57 -59.47
N ALA A 427 17.66 0.63 -60.40
CA ALA A 427 16.50 0.01 -61.02
C ALA A 427 15.62 -0.73 -59.99
N GLN A 428 16.22 -1.35 -58.97
CA GLN A 428 15.48 -1.94 -57.85
C GLN A 428 14.79 -0.88 -56.98
N GLN A 429 15.45 0.25 -56.71
CA GLN A 429 14.85 1.37 -55.98
C GLN A 429 13.70 2.02 -56.79
N GLU A 430 13.90 2.22 -58.10
CA GLU A 430 12.87 2.74 -59.01
C GLU A 430 11.68 1.79 -59.08
N LYS A 431 11.89 0.46 -59.12
CA LYS A 431 10.81 -0.53 -59.03
C LYS A 431 10.00 -0.37 -57.74
N LYS A 432 10.67 -0.25 -56.58
CA LYS A 432 9.98 -0.02 -55.28
C LYS A 432 9.21 1.31 -55.26
N VAL A 433 9.70 2.35 -55.93
CA VAL A 433 8.99 3.63 -56.08
C VAL A 433 7.77 3.48 -56.99
N LEU A 434 7.82 2.61 -57.99
CA LEU A 434 6.73 2.36 -58.94
C LEU A 434 5.64 1.43 -58.39
N ASP A 435 5.82 0.84 -57.20
CA ASP A 435 4.80 0.01 -56.58
C ASP A 435 3.48 0.79 -56.38
N PRO A 436 2.32 0.17 -56.66
CA PRO A 436 1.05 0.85 -56.58
C PRO A 436 0.67 1.14 -55.13
N LEU A 437 0.30 2.40 -54.86
CA LEU A 437 -0.24 2.81 -53.57
C LEU A 437 -1.66 2.29 -53.40
N ARG A 438 -1.96 1.72 -52.23
CA ARG A 438 -3.29 1.26 -51.83
C ARG A 438 -3.77 2.11 -50.66
N THR A 439 -5.08 2.29 -50.56
CA THR A 439 -5.70 2.94 -49.40
C THR A 439 -6.42 1.89 -48.58
N GLU A 440 -6.14 1.84 -47.29
CA GLU A 440 -6.86 0.98 -46.35
C GLU A 440 -7.42 1.77 -45.16
N TYR A 441 -8.55 1.25 -44.66
CA TYR A 441 -9.28 1.80 -43.53
C TYR A 441 -9.13 0.84 -42.35
N ILE A 442 -8.47 1.29 -41.29
CA ILE A 442 -8.21 0.50 -40.08
C ILE A 442 -8.94 1.15 -38.92
N ARG A 443 -10.00 0.49 -38.44
CA ARG A 443 -10.76 0.96 -37.27
C ARG A 443 -10.07 0.49 -35.99
N LEU A 444 -9.89 1.42 -35.04
CA LEU A 444 -9.32 1.13 -33.72
C LEU A 444 -10.43 0.99 -32.68
N ASN A 445 -10.27 0.04 -31.76
CA ASN A 445 -11.30 -0.28 -30.75
C ASN A 445 -11.01 0.33 -29.38
N TYR A 446 -9.74 0.34 -28.95
CA TYR A 446 -9.32 0.77 -27.62
C TYR A 446 -8.42 2.01 -27.67
N ALA A 447 -7.45 2.04 -28.59
CA ALA A 447 -6.55 3.17 -28.76
C ALA A 447 -7.23 4.33 -29.52
N LYS A 448 -6.85 5.57 -29.18
CA LYS A 448 -7.27 6.77 -29.92
C LYS A 448 -6.46 6.87 -31.22
N ALA A 449 -7.15 7.05 -32.35
CA ALA A 449 -6.52 7.18 -33.67
C ALA A 449 -5.51 8.33 -33.76
N GLU A 450 -5.73 9.42 -33.02
CA GLU A 450 -4.81 10.55 -32.92
C GLU A 450 -3.43 10.14 -32.36
N ASN A 451 -3.41 9.39 -31.26
CA ASN A 451 -2.17 8.92 -30.64
C ASN A 451 -1.44 7.86 -31.50
N VAL A 452 -2.19 7.07 -32.27
CA VAL A 452 -1.58 6.07 -33.17
C VAL A 452 -1.02 6.75 -34.42
N ARG A 453 -1.69 7.79 -34.93
CA ARG A 453 -1.17 8.59 -36.04
C ARG A 453 0.17 9.23 -35.70
N THR A 454 0.29 9.85 -34.52
CA THR A 454 1.55 10.45 -34.09
C THR A 454 2.66 9.42 -33.98
N LEU A 455 2.36 8.18 -33.58
CA LEU A 455 3.31 7.07 -33.54
C LEU A 455 3.75 6.61 -34.95
N ILE A 456 2.84 6.56 -35.91
CA ILE A 456 3.15 6.17 -37.30
C ILE A 456 3.94 7.28 -38.02
N GLU A 457 3.63 8.54 -37.73
CA GLU A 457 4.33 9.71 -38.28
C GLU A 457 5.62 10.07 -37.50
N ALA A 458 5.86 9.44 -36.33
CA ALA A 458 7.06 9.64 -35.52
C ALA A 458 8.31 9.20 -36.30
N GLY A 459 9.03 10.17 -36.84
CA GLY A 459 10.18 9.96 -37.74
C GLY A 459 10.11 10.81 -39.02
N ARG A 460 8.93 11.31 -39.40
CA ARG A 460 8.75 12.22 -40.54
C ARG A 460 8.86 13.70 -40.14
N ALA A 461 8.77 14.00 -38.84
CA ALA A 461 8.66 15.36 -38.30
C ALA A 461 9.98 16.13 -38.14
N THR A 462 11.14 15.51 -38.38
CA THR A 462 12.43 16.22 -38.37
C THR A 462 12.89 16.46 -39.80
N SER A 463 12.84 17.71 -40.22
CA SER A 463 13.42 18.24 -41.48
C SER A 463 14.95 18.13 -41.56
N ASP A 464 15.58 17.43 -40.61
CA ASP A 464 17.00 17.14 -40.58
C ASP A 464 17.27 15.82 -41.30
N ARG A 465 17.52 15.91 -42.60
CA ARG A 465 17.71 14.79 -43.54
C ARG A 465 18.94 13.91 -43.29
N SER A 466 19.62 14.07 -42.16
CA SER A 466 20.92 13.44 -41.88
C SER A 466 20.86 12.23 -40.94
N SER A 467 19.72 11.95 -40.30
CA SER A 467 19.55 10.80 -39.40
C SER A 467 18.47 9.87 -39.93
N GLY A 468 18.76 8.57 -39.97
CA GLY A 468 17.98 7.54 -40.66
C GLY A 468 16.45 7.69 -40.53
N ASN A 469 15.77 7.57 -41.67
CA ASN A 469 14.31 7.69 -41.80
C ASN A 469 13.63 6.61 -40.94
N THR A 470 13.26 6.92 -39.69
CA THR A 470 12.54 5.99 -38.78
C THR A 470 11.03 5.97 -39.05
N SER A 471 10.58 6.66 -40.09
CA SER A 471 9.17 6.67 -40.51
C SER A 471 8.75 5.28 -40.99
N LEU A 472 7.67 4.75 -40.41
CA LEU A 472 7.03 3.50 -40.85
C LEU A 472 6.34 3.63 -42.22
N LEU A 473 6.15 4.87 -42.69
CA LEU A 473 5.58 5.20 -44.00
C LEU A 473 6.67 5.39 -45.05
N THR A 474 6.36 5.06 -46.30
CA THR A 474 7.20 5.46 -47.44
C THR A 474 7.15 6.97 -47.66
N ASP A 475 8.08 7.50 -48.47
CA ASP A 475 8.12 8.93 -48.79
C ASP A 475 6.79 9.45 -49.39
N ARG A 476 6.08 8.57 -50.12
CA ARG A 476 4.79 8.82 -50.78
C ARG A 476 3.58 8.47 -49.90
N GLY A 477 3.83 7.86 -48.75
CA GLY A 477 2.81 7.42 -47.81
C GLY A 477 2.16 8.59 -47.05
N THR A 478 0.85 8.48 -46.80
CA THR A 478 0.09 9.45 -45.99
C THR A 478 -0.87 8.73 -45.06
N VAL A 479 -1.04 9.26 -43.85
CA VAL A 479 -2.01 8.76 -42.87
C VAL A 479 -2.93 9.90 -42.47
N THR A 480 -4.23 9.67 -42.53
CA THR A 480 -5.25 10.59 -42.02
C THR A 480 -6.16 9.87 -41.05
N ILE A 481 -6.88 10.65 -40.22
CA ILE A 481 -7.79 10.11 -39.21
C ILE A 481 -9.21 10.60 -39.47
N ASP A 482 -10.18 9.70 -39.31
CA ASP A 482 -11.58 10.07 -39.08
C ASP A 482 -11.87 9.92 -37.58
N THR A 483 -11.89 11.06 -36.87
CA THR A 483 -12.10 11.10 -35.42
C THR A 483 -13.50 10.64 -35.01
N ARG A 484 -14.51 10.80 -35.88
CA ARG A 484 -15.89 10.40 -35.58
C ARG A 484 -16.05 8.89 -35.53
N THR A 485 -15.30 8.15 -36.36
CA THR A 485 -15.36 6.69 -36.43
C THR A 485 -14.17 6.00 -35.78
N ASN A 486 -13.20 6.77 -35.25
CA ASN A 486 -11.91 6.29 -34.74
C ASN A 486 -11.19 5.38 -35.76
N THR A 487 -11.16 5.82 -37.02
CA THR A 487 -10.58 5.07 -38.14
C THR A 487 -9.33 5.77 -38.67
N LEU A 488 -8.25 4.99 -38.84
CA LEU A 488 -7.05 5.40 -39.57
C LEU A 488 -7.24 5.10 -41.06
N ILE A 489 -7.01 6.10 -41.89
CA ILE A 489 -6.99 5.97 -43.35
C ILE A 489 -5.52 6.03 -43.77
N VAL A 490 -4.96 4.87 -44.10
CA VAL A 490 -3.55 4.73 -44.47
C VAL A 490 -3.46 4.56 -45.98
N LYS A 491 -2.66 5.39 -46.64
CA LYS A 491 -2.37 5.26 -48.07
C LYS A 491 -0.88 5.05 -48.26
N ASP A 492 -0.48 3.83 -48.64
CA ASP A 492 0.93 3.44 -48.81
C ASP A 492 1.05 2.15 -49.66
N THR A 493 2.25 1.56 -49.80
CA THR A 493 2.47 0.27 -50.45
C THR A 493 1.86 -0.88 -49.65
N ALA A 494 1.59 -2.02 -50.29
CA ALA A 494 0.94 -3.15 -49.63
C ALA A 494 1.76 -3.72 -48.46
N GLU A 495 3.10 -3.67 -48.56
CA GLU A 495 4.03 -4.16 -47.55
C GLU A 495 3.99 -3.29 -46.27
N THR A 496 4.06 -1.97 -46.41
CA THR A 496 4.02 -1.04 -45.26
C THR A 496 2.67 -1.06 -44.57
N ILE A 497 1.57 -1.17 -45.32
CA ILE A 497 0.23 -1.33 -44.75
C ILE A 497 0.13 -2.63 -43.92
N SER A 498 0.72 -3.73 -44.38
CA SER A 498 0.76 -4.98 -43.61
C SER A 498 1.55 -4.80 -42.30
N ASN A 499 2.70 -4.15 -42.35
CA ASN A 499 3.52 -3.88 -41.16
C ASN A 499 2.78 -2.97 -40.16
N ILE A 500 2.06 -1.96 -40.64
CA ILE A 500 1.24 -1.07 -39.82
C ILE A 500 0.09 -1.85 -39.17
N ARG A 501 -0.58 -2.75 -39.92
CA ARG A 501 -1.64 -3.61 -39.36
C ARG A 501 -1.11 -4.51 -38.25
N ASP A 502 0.05 -5.13 -38.46
CA ASP A 502 0.67 -6.00 -37.45
C ASP A 502 1.05 -5.22 -36.20
N LEU A 503 1.56 -3.99 -36.35
CA LEU A 503 1.82 -3.09 -35.23
C LEU A 503 0.53 -2.72 -34.48
N ILE A 504 -0.51 -2.32 -35.20
CA ILE A 504 -1.82 -1.95 -34.63
C ILE A 504 -2.39 -3.10 -33.83
N SER A 505 -2.30 -4.34 -34.32
CA SER A 505 -2.80 -5.54 -33.62
C SER A 505 -2.14 -5.78 -32.26
N LYS A 506 -0.90 -5.30 -32.06
CA LYS A 506 -0.15 -5.45 -30.80
C LYS A 506 -0.39 -4.30 -29.82
N ILE A 507 -0.78 -3.12 -30.30
CA ILE A 507 -0.99 -1.92 -29.46
C ILE A 507 -2.46 -1.67 -29.12
N ASP A 508 -3.41 -2.07 -29.97
CA ASP A 508 -4.85 -1.86 -29.76
C ASP A 508 -5.43 -2.94 -28.84
N ILE A 509 -4.93 -2.97 -27.59
CA ILE A 509 -5.39 -3.87 -26.52
C ILE A 509 -6.17 -3.09 -25.47
N ALA A 510 -7.12 -3.75 -24.81
CA ALA A 510 -7.88 -3.16 -23.71
C ALA A 510 -6.96 -2.82 -22.53
N VAL A 511 -7.06 -1.58 -22.04
CA VAL A 511 -6.33 -1.15 -20.83
C VAL A 511 -7.05 -1.65 -19.58
N LYS A 512 -6.26 -2.10 -18.59
CA LYS A 512 -6.81 -2.49 -17.30
C LYS A 512 -7.20 -1.25 -16.49
N GLN A 513 -8.18 -1.41 -15.62
CA GLN A 513 -8.65 -0.36 -14.72
C GLN A 513 -8.23 -0.64 -13.28
N VAL A 514 -7.92 0.42 -12.54
CA VAL A 514 -7.53 0.35 -11.14
C VAL A 514 -8.46 1.25 -10.34
N MET A 515 -9.05 0.69 -9.29
CA MET A 515 -9.73 1.43 -8.24
C MET A 515 -8.74 1.76 -7.14
N ILE A 516 -8.64 3.04 -6.77
CA ILE A 516 -7.75 3.51 -5.70
C ILE A 516 -8.62 4.05 -4.59
N GLU A 517 -8.42 3.52 -3.38
CA GLU A 517 -9.03 4.01 -2.15
C GLU A 517 -7.93 4.57 -1.25
N ALA A 518 -8.02 5.85 -0.90
CA ALA A 518 -7.22 6.42 0.18
C ALA A 518 -8.04 6.44 1.47
N ARG A 519 -7.40 6.29 2.62
CA ARG A 519 -8.02 6.47 3.94
C ARG A 519 -7.17 7.41 4.76
N ILE A 520 -7.77 8.51 5.20
CA ILE A 520 -7.14 9.48 6.09
C ILE A 520 -7.82 9.30 7.45
N VAL A 521 -7.02 8.99 8.47
CA VAL A 521 -7.48 8.79 9.84
C VAL A 521 -6.85 9.87 10.69
N SER A 522 -7.67 10.72 11.30
CA SER A 522 -7.26 11.74 12.26
C SER A 522 -7.85 11.40 13.62
N ALA A 523 -6.99 11.22 14.62
CA ALA A 523 -7.38 10.96 16.00
C ALA A 523 -6.87 12.07 16.92
N THR A 524 -7.72 12.52 17.82
CA THR A 524 -7.39 13.54 18.84
C THR A 524 -7.72 13.00 20.22
N ASP A 525 -6.80 13.16 21.16
CA ASP A 525 -6.94 12.80 22.57
C ASP A 525 -6.52 14.00 23.42
N THR A 526 -7.51 14.68 24.00
CA THR A 526 -7.32 15.92 24.76
C THR A 526 -7.71 15.70 26.21
N PHE A 527 -6.75 15.89 27.10
CA PHE A 527 -6.93 15.82 28.54
C PHE A 527 -6.65 17.18 29.17
N SER A 528 -7.54 17.63 30.05
CA SER A 528 -7.33 18.81 30.88
C SER A 528 -7.70 18.54 32.31
N LYS A 529 -6.95 19.12 33.24
CA LYS A 529 -7.19 19.02 34.67
C LYS A 529 -6.82 20.33 35.35
N GLU A 530 -7.79 20.92 36.03
CA GLU A 530 -7.63 22.16 36.76
C GLU A 530 -8.12 22.00 38.20
N LEU A 531 -7.31 22.46 39.16
CA LEU A 531 -7.69 22.57 40.55
C LEU A 531 -7.38 23.98 41.03
N GLY A 532 -8.34 24.58 41.71
CA GLY A 532 -8.24 25.94 42.21
C GLY A 532 -8.98 26.13 43.53
N VAL A 533 -8.64 27.22 44.20
CA VAL A 533 -9.16 27.57 45.52
C VAL A 533 -9.44 29.06 45.59
N LYS A 534 -10.57 29.40 46.22
CA LYS A 534 -10.85 30.76 46.64
C LYS A 534 -11.08 30.75 48.13
N TRP A 535 -10.53 31.70 48.87
CA TRP A 535 -10.90 31.87 50.26
C TRP A 535 -10.69 33.31 50.69
N GLY A 536 -11.47 33.73 51.68
CA GLY A 536 -11.47 35.08 52.21
C GLY A 536 -11.65 35.06 53.72
N ILE A 537 -11.00 36.01 54.38
CA ILE A 537 -11.14 36.27 55.80
C ILE A 537 -11.71 37.66 55.98
N LEU A 538 -12.80 37.79 56.75
CA LEU A 538 -13.54 39.03 56.92
C LEU A 538 -13.94 39.23 58.39
N SER A 539 -13.58 40.36 59.00
CA SER A 539 -14.07 40.72 60.34
C SER A 539 -15.53 41.21 60.31
N GLN A 540 -16.28 41.06 61.41
CA GLN A 540 -17.69 41.52 61.56
C GLN A 540 -17.90 43.06 61.51
N GLY A 541 -16.87 43.83 61.15
CA GLY A 541 -16.91 45.28 60.93
C GLY A 541 -16.94 46.14 62.20
N ALA A 542 -16.85 47.46 62.01
CA ALA A 542 -16.66 48.43 63.10
C ALA A 542 -17.85 48.58 64.06
N ALA A 543 -19.00 47.99 63.77
CA ALA A 543 -20.13 47.97 64.70
C ALA A 543 -19.92 46.90 65.79
N SER A 544 -19.20 45.82 65.44
CA SER A 544 -18.92 44.69 66.32
C SER A 544 -17.53 44.79 66.95
N ASN A 545 -16.51 45.19 66.17
CA ASN A 545 -15.13 45.34 66.64
C ASN A 545 -14.44 46.54 65.96
N ARG A 546 -14.09 47.57 66.74
CA ARG A 546 -13.45 48.81 66.25
C ARG A 546 -11.92 48.75 66.29
N ASN A 547 -11.34 47.69 66.87
CA ASN A 547 -9.92 47.64 67.19
C ASN A 547 -9.12 46.93 66.09
N LEU A 548 -9.68 45.91 65.45
CA LEU A 548 -9.03 45.18 64.37
C LEU A 548 -10.04 44.84 63.28
N LEU A 549 -9.81 45.36 62.08
CA LEU A 549 -10.58 45.05 60.88
C LEU A 549 -9.69 44.25 59.92
N VAL A 550 -10.21 43.12 59.44
CA VAL A 550 -9.51 42.22 58.52
C VAL A 550 -10.39 42.00 57.30
N GLY A 551 -9.79 42.06 56.12
CA GLY A 551 -10.45 41.83 54.84
C GLY A 551 -9.44 41.50 53.74
N GLY A 552 -9.90 40.90 52.64
CA GLY A 552 -9.06 40.55 51.49
C GLY A 552 -8.52 41.73 50.66
N ASN A 553 -9.10 42.93 50.82
CA ASN A 553 -8.66 44.16 50.15
C ASN A 553 -8.90 45.38 51.06
N LEU A 554 -8.14 46.46 50.84
CA LEU A 554 -8.32 47.75 51.51
C LEU A 554 -9.72 48.35 51.29
N SER A 555 -10.35 48.17 50.12
CA SER A 555 -11.74 48.60 49.89
C SER A 555 -12.73 47.88 50.80
N THR A 556 -12.51 46.59 51.03
CA THR A 556 -13.30 45.76 51.95
C THR A 556 -13.15 46.25 53.39
N ILE A 557 -11.92 46.61 53.80
CA ILE A 557 -11.67 47.20 55.12
C ILE A 557 -12.33 48.58 55.24
N ASP A 558 -12.34 49.39 54.19
CA ASP A 558 -12.97 50.71 54.19
C ASP A 558 -14.49 50.63 54.32
N SER A 559 -15.13 49.73 53.57
CA SER A 559 -16.54 49.38 53.71
C SER A 559 -16.90 48.87 55.12
N LEU A 560 -15.97 48.20 55.82
CA LEU A 560 -16.19 47.72 57.19
C LEU A 560 -16.04 48.80 58.27
N LYS A 561 -15.43 49.96 57.98
CA LYS A 561 -15.30 51.07 58.94
C LYS A 561 -16.59 51.87 59.10
N THR A 562 -17.36 51.98 58.01
CA THR A 562 -18.57 52.80 57.96
C THR A 562 -19.79 51.90 57.83
N TYR A 563 -20.75 52.06 58.73
CA TYR A 563 -22.00 51.30 58.70
C TYR A 563 -23.19 52.20 58.95
N THR A 564 -24.33 51.84 58.38
CA THR A 564 -25.64 52.33 58.80
C THR A 564 -26.33 51.24 59.62
N THR A 565 -27.38 51.58 60.36
CA THR A 565 -28.17 50.60 61.09
C THR A 565 -29.52 50.41 60.39
N ALA A 566 -29.90 49.17 60.13
CA ALA A 566 -31.26 48.83 59.72
C ALA A 566 -31.98 48.13 60.87
N THR A 567 -33.29 48.32 60.96
CA THR A 567 -34.12 47.70 61.99
C THR A 567 -35.15 46.81 61.29
N ASN A 568 -35.19 45.53 61.68
CA ASN A 568 -36.18 44.57 61.20
C ASN A 568 -37.58 44.92 61.74
N ALA A 569 -38.62 44.33 61.15
CA ALA A 569 -40.01 44.51 61.58
C ALA A 569 -40.28 44.00 63.02
N ASP A 570 -39.40 43.14 63.55
CA ASP A 570 -39.42 42.65 64.94
C ASP A 570 -38.70 43.61 65.93
N GLY A 571 -38.21 44.76 65.46
CA GLY A 571 -37.50 45.75 66.25
C GLY A 571 -36.00 45.46 66.46
N THR A 572 -35.46 44.38 65.88
CA THR A 572 -34.02 44.07 65.98
C THR A 572 -33.20 44.99 65.06
N THR A 573 -32.26 45.75 65.63
CA THR A 573 -31.36 46.62 64.87
C THR A 573 -30.03 45.92 64.59
N TYR A 574 -29.57 45.93 63.34
CA TYR A 574 -28.32 45.33 62.88
C TYR A 574 -27.52 46.28 61.99
N PRO A 575 -26.18 46.19 62.00
CA PRO A 575 -25.34 47.00 61.14
C PRO A 575 -25.43 46.53 59.68
N VAL A 576 -25.47 47.49 58.77
CA VAL A 576 -25.43 47.29 57.32
C VAL A 576 -24.18 47.95 56.78
N TYR A 577 -23.34 47.14 56.15
CA TYR A 577 -22.11 47.58 55.48
C TYR A 577 -22.37 47.68 53.98
N SER A 578 -22.11 48.85 53.38
CA SER A 578 -22.31 49.07 51.95
C SER A 578 -21.02 48.80 51.15
N GLY A 579 -21.16 48.27 49.94
CA GLY A 579 -20.02 48.06 49.02
C GLY A 579 -19.25 46.74 49.20
N LEU A 580 -19.66 45.86 50.13
CA LEU A 580 -19.10 44.51 50.25
C LEU A 580 -19.71 43.59 49.18
N THR A 581 -18.89 43.14 48.24
CA THR A 581 -19.25 42.09 47.28
C THR A 581 -18.43 40.83 47.56
N ALA A 582 -18.97 39.66 47.24
CA ALA A 582 -18.28 38.37 47.40
C ALA A 582 -16.97 38.28 46.59
N ALA A 583 -16.81 39.08 45.54
CA ALA A 583 -15.54 39.13 44.78
C ALA A 583 -14.44 39.94 45.50
N ASN A 584 -14.83 40.92 46.31
CA ASN A 584 -13.91 41.86 46.96
C ASN A 584 -13.44 41.36 48.34
N ASN A 585 -14.12 40.40 48.96
CA ASN A 585 -13.77 39.88 50.29
C ASN A 585 -12.71 38.75 50.25
N LEU A 586 -12.45 38.16 49.08
CA LEU A 586 -11.51 37.04 48.92
C LEU A 586 -10.07 37.51 49.09
N SER A 587 -9.32 36.83 49.97
CA SER A 587 -7.88 37.03 50.15
C SER A 587 -7.08 36.24 49.11
N VAL A 588 -7.60 35.09 48.70
CA VAL A 588 -7.05 34.25 47.64
C VAL A 588 -8.16 34.00 46.65
N ASN A 589 -7.92 34.37 45.39
CA ASN A 589 -8.85 34.15 44.29
C ASN A 589 -8.16 33.38 43.16
N LEU A 590 -7.90 32.10 43.44
CA LEU A 590 -7.19 31.18 42.55
C LEU A 590 -8.11 30.01 42.15
N GLY A 591 -9.41 30.28 41.99
CA GLY A 591 -10.37 29.29 41.54
C GLY A 591 -10.10 28.83 40.10
N ALA A 592 -10.58 27.63 39.78
CA ALA A 592 -10.55 27.12 38.41
C ALA A 592 -11.34 28.06 37.47
N ALA A 593 -10.88 28.25 36.24
CA ALA A 593 -11.51 29.18 35.30
C ALA A 593 -12.90 28.69 34.84
N ASN A 594 -13.04 27.39 34.57
CA ASN A 594 -14.30 26.74 34.20
C ASN A 594 -14.46 25.45 35.03
N PRO A 595 -14.83 25.55 36.32
CA PRO A 595 -14.93 24.38 37.18
C PRO A 595 -16.05 23.45 36.71
N ALA A 596 -15.79 22.14 36.73
CA ALA A 596 -16.84 21.12 36.58
C ALA A 596 -17.71 21.02 37.85
N GLY A 597 -17.14 21.38 39.00
CA GLY A 597 -17.85 21.54 40.25
C GLY A 597 -17.06 22.36 41.26
N SER A 598 -17.78 22.98 42.19
CA SER A 598 -17.20 23.62 43.35
C SER A 598 -17.96 23.29 44.63
N ILE A 599 -17.28 23.40 45.77
CA ILE A 599 -17.84 23.27 47.10
C ILE A 599 -17.33 24.42 47.96
N ALA A 600 -18.25 25.10 48.65
CA ALA A 600 -17.95 26.23 49.50
C ALA A 600 -18.31 25.94 50.97
N PHE A 601 -17.46 26.41 51.87
CA PHE A 601 -17.62 26.38 53.31
C PHE A 601 -17.56 27.81 53.84
N GLY A 602 -18.57 28.21 54.60
CA GLY A 602 -18.60 29.49 55.30
C GLY A 602 -18.65 29.23 56.80
N LEU A 603 -17.75 29.86 57.55
CA LEU A 603 -17.72 29.80 59.01
C LEU A 603 -17.89 31.21 59.57
N LEU A 604 -19.06 31.46 60.17
CA LEU A 604 -19.53 32.82 60.49
C LEU A 604 -19.20 33.30 61.92
N SER A 605 -18.66 32.47 62.82
CA SER A 605 -18.55 32.83 64.24
C SER A 605 -17.34 32.25 64.97
N ILE A 606 -16.14 32.34 64.38
CA ILE A 606 -14.91 32.21 65.17
C ILE A 606 -14.51 33.62 65.61
N SER A 607 -14.81 34.01 66.86
CA SER A 607 -14.23 35.21 67.48
C SER A 607 -14.30 36.50 66.61
N ASP A 608 -15.50 36.84 66.13
CA ASP A 608 -15.79 38.01 65.26
C ASP A 608 -15.18 37.97 63.85
N LEU A 609 -14.84 36.78 63.37
CA LEU A 609 -14.29 36.54 62.04
C LEU A 609 -15.15 35.58 61.24
N LEU A 610 -15.36 35.94 59.98
CA LEU A 610 -15.95 35.13 58.93
C LEU A 610 -14.84 34.57 58.02
N LEU A 611 -14.89 33.27 57.79
CA LEU A 611 -14.00 32.57 56.87
C LEU A 611 -14.83 31.90 55.78
N ASP A 612 -14.57 32.27 54.53
CA ASP A 612 -15.12 31.63 53.34
C ASP A 612 -14.02 30.81 52.66
N LEU A 613 -14.31 29.58 52.27
CA LEU A 613 -13.42 28.70 51.51
C LEU A 613 -14.23 28.00 50.41
N GLU A 614 -13.86 28.20 49.16
CA GLU A 614 -14.38 27.50 47.99
C GLU A 614 -13.26 26.69 47.33
N LEU A 615 -13.50 25.39 47.17
CA LEU A 615 -12.67 24.50 46.36
C LEU A 615 -13.36 24.28 45.03
N SER A 616 -12.59 24.37 43.95
CA SER A 616 -13.10 24.27 42.58
C SER A 616 -12.21 23.35 41.75
N ALA A 617 -12.80 22.46 40.98
CA ALA A 617 -12.06 21.49 40.20
C ALA A 617 -12.73 21.20 38.85
N MET A 618 -11.89 20.87 37.87
CA MET A 618 -12.30 20.40 36.55
C MET A 618 -11.32 19.31 36.10
N GLN A 619 -11.85 18.24 35.53
CA GLN A 619 -11.06 17.28 34.77
C GLN A 619 -11.89 16.86 33.56
N ALA A 620 -11.38 17.09 32.36
CA ALA A 620 -12.02 16.72 31.11
C ALA A 620 -11.11 15.79 30.30
N ASP A 621 -11.72 14.80 29.68
CA ASP A 621 -11.10 13.88 28.72
C ASP A 621 -11.99 13.91 27.47
N ASN A 622 -11.45 14.34 26.34
CA ASN A 622 -12.17 14.48 25.09
C ASN A 622 -11.39 13.80 23.96
N LYS A 623 -12.05 12.83 23.32
CA LYS A 623 -11.50 11.96 22.29
C LYS A 623 -12.31 12.10 21.02
N GLY A 624 -11.63 12.30 19.90
CA GLY A 624 -12.22 12.39 18.57
C GLY A 624 -11.50 11.46 17.59
N GLU A 625 -12.26 10.86 16.68
CA GLU A 625 -11.72 10.08 15.56
C GLU A 625 -12.49 10.45 14.29
N VAL A 626 -11.76 10.81 13.24
CA VAL A 626 -12.32 11.20 11.94
C VAL A 626 -11.67 10.34 10.86
N ILE A 627 -12.49 9.69 10.05
CA ILE A 627 -12.05 8.85 8.93
C ILE A 627 -12.62 9.43 7.64
N SER A 628 -11.75 9.67 6.67
CA SER A 628 -12.12 10.13 5.32
C SER A 628 -11.58 9.16 4.28
N SER A 629 -12.46 8.66 3.39
CA SER A 629 -12.10 7.62 2.43
C SER A 629 -12.47 7.98 0.98
N PRO A 630 -11.72 8.86 0.29
CA PRO A 630 -11.97 9.15 -1.12
C PRO A 630 -11.59 7.94 -1.98
N LYS A 631 -12.40 7.66 -3.01
CA LYS A 631 -12.19 6.55 -3.95
C LYS A 631 -12.31 7.04 -5.38
N VAL A 632 -11.46 6.53 -6.26
CA VAL A 632 -11.46 6.86 -7.69
C VAL A 632 -11.13 5.64 -8.53
N LEU A 633 -11.80 5.48 -9.66
CA LEU A 633 -11.53 4.44 -10.65
C LEU A 633 -10.91 5.11 -11.88
N THR A 634 -9.76 4.60 -12.33
CA THR A 634 -9.08 5.12 -13.52
C THR A 634 -8.41 4.00 -14.32
N ALA A 635 -8.10 4.27 -15.58
CA ALA A 635 -7.35 3.34 -16.42
C ALA A 635 -5.83 3.44 -16.13
N ASP A 636 -5.08 2.41 -16.53
CA ASP A 636 -3.62 2.44 -16.46
C ASP A 636 -3.03 3.69 -17.14
N LYS A 637 -2.10 4.37 -16.45
CA LYS A 637 -1.42 5.61 -16.87
C LYS A 637 -2.34 6.82 -17.12
N GLN A 638 -3.59 6.79 -16.64
CA GLN A 638 -4.51 7.93 -16.72
C GLN A 638 -4.65 8.60 -15.36
N THR A 639 -4.38 9.91 -15.30
CA THR A 639 -4.57 10.72 -14.10
C THR A 639 -6.05 10.90 -13.81
N ALA A 640 -6.45 10.69 -12.55
CA ALA A 640 -7.79 10.97 -12.07
C ALA A 640 -7.74 11.78 -10.77
N LYS A 641 -8.68 12.73 -10.64
CA LYS A 641 -8.82 13.59 -9.46
C LYS A 641 -10.26 13.53 -8.95
N ILE A 642 -10.43 13.31 -7.65
CA ILE A 642 -11.70 13.45 -6.93
C ILE A 642 -11.53 14.48 -5.83
N MET A 643 -12.49 15.40 -5.69
CA MET A 643 -12.42 16.48 -4.72
C MET A 643 -13.80 16.78 -4.13
N SER A 644 -13.85 17.06 -2.83
CA SER A 644 -15.05 17.47 -2.10
C SER A 644 -14.70 18.52 -1.04
N GLY A 645 -15.34 19.70 -1.10
CA GLY A 645 -15.09 20.78 -0.16
C GLY A 645 -15.71 22.10 -0.61
N THR A 646 -15.19 23.21 -0.08
CA THR A 646 -15.65 24.56 -0.40
C THR A 646 -14.50 25.42 -0.91
N GLN A 647 -14.83 26.43 -1.71
CA GLN A 647 -13.88 27.42 -2.19
C GLN A 647 -14.06 28.73 -1.42
N ILE A 648 -12.97 29.24 -0.89
CA ILE A 648 -12.94 30.47 -0.09
C ILE A 648 -12.41 31.61 -0.99
N PRO A 649 -13.22 32.64 -1.30
CA PRO A 649 -12.75 33.79 -2.04
C PRO A 649 -11.83 34.65 -1.18
N TYR A 650 -10.73 35.10 -1.75
CA TYR A 650 -9.82 36.09 -1.16
C TYR A 650 -9.48 37.16 -2.20
N GLN A 651 -9.32 38.40 -1.73
CA GLN A 651 -9.03 39.54 -2.59
C GLN A 651 -7.52 39.71 -2.72
N GLU A 652 -7.01 39.63 -3.95
CA GLU A 652 -5.63 39.94 -4.30
C GLU A 652 -5.56 41.33 -4.93
N ALA A 653 -4.55 42.12 -4.55
CA ALA A 653 -4.25 43.37 -5.23
C ALA A 653 -3.57 43.05 -6.57
N SER A 654 -4.27 43.29 -7.68
CA SER A 654 -3.67 43.16 -9.01
C SER A 654 -2.67 44.29 -9.26
N ALA A 655 -1.68 44.05 -10.13
CA ALA A 655 -0.66 45.02 -10.52
C ALA A 655 -1.23 46.33 -11.12
N SER A 656 -2.50 46.33 -11.55
CA SER A 656 -3.22 47.51 -12.06
C SER A 656 -3.95 48.34 -10.98
N GLY A 657 -3.88 47.94 -9.70
CA GLY A 657 -4.65 48.58 -8.61
C GLY A 657 -6.11 48.12 -8.51
N ALA A 658 -6.56 47.21 -9.37
CA ALA A 658 -7.86 46.54 -9.25
C ALA A 658 -7.79 45.36 -8.27
N THR A 659 -8.82 45.17 -7.45
CA THR A 659 -8.96 43.98 -6.59
C THR A 659 -9.46 42.80 -7.43
N SER A 660 -8.65 41.75 -7.57
CA SER A 660 -9.06 40.48 -8.19
C SER A 660 -9.51 39.51 -7.09
N THR A 661 -10.60 38.77 -7.30
CA THR A 661 -11.00 37.71 -6.37
C THR A 661 -10.41 36.39 -6.83
N SER A 662 -9.55 35.79 -6.02
CA SER A 662 -9.01 34.45 -6.22
C SER A 662 -9.66 33.48 -5.23
N PHE A 663 -9.67 32.19 -5.54
CA PHE A 663 -10.31 31.17 -4.71
C PHE A 663 -9.28 30.16 -4.21
N ILE A 664 -9.22 29.95 -2.90
CA ILE A 664 -8.46 28.85 -2.31
C ILE A 664 -9.42 27.73 -1.96
N GLU A 665 -9.06 26.50 -2.30
CA GLU A 665 -9.87 25.31 -2.04
C GLU A 665 -9.60 24.79 -0.62
N ALA A 666 -10.65 24.68 0.19
CA ALA A 666 -10.64 23.96 1.47
C ALA A 666 -11.41 22.66 1.26
N ALA A 667 -10.70 21.66 0.74
CA ALA A 667 -11.31 20.41 0.28
C ALA A 667 -10.47 19.18 0.60
N LEU A 668 -11.15 18.04 0.69
CA LEU A 668 -10.54 16.72 0.58
C LEU A 668 -10.33 16.42 -0.91
N SER A 669 -9.09 16.23 -1.34
CA SER A 669 -8.71 15.91 -2.71
C SER A 669 -7.83 14.68 -2.76
N LEU A 670 -8.12 13.77 -3.70
CA LEU A 670 -7.26 12.66 -4.08
C LEU A 670 -7.00 12.77 -5.58
N GLU A 671 -5.75 12.95 -5.95
CA GLU A 671 -5.26 12.89 -7.32
C GLU A 671 -4.26 11.75 -7.45
N VAL A 672 -4.45 10.92 -8.47
CA VAL A 672 -3.65 9.70 -8.66
C VAL A 672 -3.40 9.41 -10.13
N THR A 673 -2.18 8.96 -10.44
CA THR A 673 -1.84 8.35 -11.73
C THR A 673 -1.26 6.96 -11.49
N PRO A 674 -2.02 5.87 -11.79
CA PRO A 674 -1.53 4.51 -11.59
C PRO A 674 -0.68 4.03 -12.77
N ASN A 675 0.19 3.06 -12.51
CA ASN A 675 1.00 2.34 -13.48
C ASN A 675 1.09 0.86 -13.09
N ILE A 676 0.54 -0.02 -13.91
CA ILE A 676 0.52 -1.47 -13.66
C ILE A 676 1.82 -2.09 -14.20
N THR A 677 2.54 -2.79 -13.33
CA THR A 677 3.76 -3.51 -13.68
C THR A 677 3.44 -4.90 -14.27
N PRO A 678 4.35 -5.51 -15.05
CA PRO A 678 4.15 -6.86 -15.59
C PRO A 678 3.93 -7.93 -14.52
N GLU A 679 4.53 -7.78 -13.35
CA GLU A 679 4.30 -8.67 -12.19
C GLU A 679 2.96 -8.46 -11.47
N GLY A 680 2.11 -7.53 -11.93
CA GLY A 680 0.77 -7.28 -11.36
C GLY A 680 0.74 -6.31 -10.18
N ARG A 681 1.88 -5.68 -9.84
CA ARG A 681 1.94 -4.60 -8.84
C ARG A 681 1.51 -3.27 -9.44
N ILE A 682 1.00 -2.39 -8.60
CA ILE A 682 0.42 -1.11 -8.98
C ILE A 682 1.30 0.00 -8.40
N GLY A 683 2.05 0.66 -9.27
CA GLY A 683 2.71 1.94 -8.98
C GLY A 683 1.70 3.07 -9.01
N MET A 684 1.82 4.05 -8.13
CA MET A 684 0.90 5.20 -8.08
C MET A 684 1.67 6.46 -7.72
N ASP A 685 1.54 7.49 -8.54
CA ASP A 685 1.86 8.87 -8.13
C ASP A 685 0.61 9.45 -7.46
N LEU A 686 0.71 9.73 -6.16
CA LEU A 686 -0.39 10.12 -5.28
C LEU A 686 -0.20 11.53 -4.77
N SER A 687 -1.23 12.36 -4.89
CA SER A 687 -1.35 13.65 -4.23
C SER A 687 -2.66 13.69 -3.45
N ILE A 688 -2.57 13.61 -2.13
CA ILE A 688 -3.72 13.62 -1.22
C ILE A 688 -3.66 14.91 -0.42
N GLU A 689 -4.76 15.66 -0.42
CA GLU A 689 -4.90 16.90 0.33
C GLU A 689 -6.18 16.86 1.17
N ASN A 690 -6.13 17.39 2.38
CA ASN A 690 -7.28 17.56 3.25
C ASN A 690 -7.24 18.98 3.83
N GLY A 691 -8.15 19.84 3.37
CA GLY A 691 -8.26 21.23 3.79
C GLY A 691 -9.54 21.49 4.58
N SER A 692 -9.43 22.22 5.69
CA SER A 692 -10.58 22.73 6.44
C SER A 692 -10.51 24.25 6.61
N PRO A 693 -11.63 24.98 6.44
CA PRO A 693 -11.67 26.42 6.67
C PRO A 693 -11.48 26.72 8.16
N THR A 694 -10.61 27.66 8.48
CA THR A 694 -10.42 28.19 9.84
C THR A 694 -10.39 29.71 9.81
N ILE A 695 -10.66 30.37 10.93
CA ILE A 695 -10.61 31.84 11.03
C ILE A 695 -9.48 32.17 11.99
N ILE A 696 -8.49 32.93 11.49
CA ILE A 696 -7.34 33.39 12.27
C ILE A 696 -7.34 34.91 12.20
N ASN A 697 -7.48 35.58 13.35
CA ASN A 697 -7.51 37.05 13.46
C ASN A 697 -8.55 37.74 12.57
N GLY A 698 -9.72 37.11 12.37
CA GLY A 698 -10.81 37.65 11.53
C GLY A 698 -10.60 37.48 10.03
N ALA A 699 -9.47 36.92 9.59
CA ALA A 699 -9.24 36.49 8.21
C ALA A 699 -9.51 35.00 8.06
N THR A 700 -10.15 34.61 6.95
CA THR A 700 -10.34 33.20 6.62
C THR A 700 -9.00 32.60 6.18
N ALA A 701 -8.60 31.52 6.83
CA ALA A 701 -7.42 30.72 6.52
C ALA A 701 -7.84 29.27 6.26
N VAL A 702 -6.92 28.46 5.71
CA VAL A 702 -7.16 27.04 5.47
C VAL A 702 -6.11 26.24 6.23
N SER A 703 -6.57 25.36 7.12
CA SER A 703 -5.71 24.33 7.71
C SER A 703 -5.62 23.19 6.72
N LYS A 704 -4.40 22.90 6.23
CA LYS A 704 -4.13 21.96 5.15
C LYS A 704 -3.19 20.85 5.61
N ASP A 705 -3.65 19.61 5.48
CA ASP A 705 -2.82 18.41 5.52
C ASP A 705 -2.59 17.94 4.08
N SER A 706 -1.35 17.59 3.70
CA SER A 706 -1.06 17.11 2.35
C SER A 706 0.08 16.11 2.30
N ILE A 707 0.02 15.20 1.35
CA ILE A 707 1.07 14.23 1.04
C ILE A 707 1.20 14.07 -0.47
N LYS A 708 2.43 14.12 -0.98
CA LYS A 708 2.77 13.81 -2.36
C LYS A 708 3.84 12.73 -2.38
N THR A 709 3.56 11.59 -2.98
CA THR A 709 4.47 10.44 -2.96
C THR A 709 4.25 9.51 -4.14
N ASN A 710 5.28 8.74 -4.48
CA ASN A 710 5.18 7.65 -5.44
C ASN A 710 5.44 6.33 -4.72
N VAL A 711 4.49 5.40 -4.82
CA VAL A 711 4.53 4.12 -4.11
C VAL A 711 4.14 2.98 -5.04
N VAL A 712 4.71 1.80 -4.82
CA VAL A 712 4.32 0.56 -5.51
C VAL A 712 3.71 -0.38 -4.47
N VAL A 713 2.51 -0.88 -4.75
CA VAL A 713 1.73 -1.72 -3.84
C VAL A 713 1.20 -2.92 -4.61
N ASP A 714 1.06 -4.06 -3.94
CA ASP A 714 0.42 -5.23 -4.52
C ASP A 714 -1.11 -5.01 -4.67
N ASP A 715 -1.73 -5.74 -5.58
CA ASP A 715 -3.18 -5.69 -5.80
C ASP A 715 -3.97 -6.03 -4.52
N GLY A 716 -4.87 -5.14 -4.12
CA GLY A 716 -5.76 -5.29 -2.97
C GLY A 716 -5.11 -5.10 -1.60
N GLN A 717 -3.80 -4.85 -1.53
CA GLN A 717 -3.11 -4.61 -0.26
C GLN A 717 -3.17 -3.14 0.17
N THR A 718 -3.24 -2.92 1.48
CA THR A 718 -3.20 -1.57 2.06
C THR A 718 -1.78 -1.25 2.54
N VAL A 719 -1.26 -0.10 2.13
CA VAL A 719 0.02 0.43 2.64
C VAL A 719 -0.21 1.73 3.42
N VAL A 720 0.57 1.94 4.47
CA VAL A 720 0.65 3.23 5.17
C VAL A 720 1.60 4.13 4.39
N LEU A 721 1.11 5.25 3.87
CA LEU A 721 1.92 6.23 3.14
C LEU A 721 2.73 7.10 4.09
N GLY A 722 2.18 7.40 5.26
CA GLY A 722 2.81 8.22 6.28
C GLY A 722 1.81 8.71 7.32
N GLY A 723 2.32 9.53 8.24
CA GLY A 723 1.52 10.14 9.29
C GLY A 723 2.29 11.15 10.12
N VAL A 724 1.56 11.90 10.95
CA VAL A 724 2.11 12.90 11.86
C VAL A 724 1.57 12.64 13.26
N PHE A 725 2.47 12.55 14.24
CA PHE A 725 2.13 12.50 15.65
C PHE A 725 2.56 13.80 16.32
N LYS A 726 1.63 14.45 17.01
CA LYS A 726 1.89 15.68 17.78
C LYS A 726 1.39 15.48 19.20
N ASN A 727 2.24 15.78 20.18
CA ASN A 727 1.88 15.75 21.59
C ASN A 727 2.32 17.07 22.25
N THR A 728 1.37 17.79 22.84
CA THR A 728 1.59 19.08 23.50
C THR A 728 1.16 18.97 24.95
N LEU A 729 2.14 19.09 25.87
CA LEU A 729 1.89 19.09 27.31
C LEU A 729 2.00 20.50 27.88
N GLY A 730 1.01 20.92 28.65
CA GLY A 730 1.00 22.15 29.42
C GLY A 730 0.90 21.87 30.92
N ASN A 731 1.67 22.59 31.73
CA ASN A 731 1.60 22.52 33.18
C ASN A 731 1.81 23.91 33.77
N ASP A 732 0.69 24.60 34.04
CA ASP A 732 0.67 25.95 34.58
C ASP A 732 0.35 25.92 36.07
N VAL A 733 1.18 26.60 36.86
CA VAL A 733 0.99 26.74 38.30
C VAL A 733 0.98 28.22 38.66
N THR A 734 -0.19 28.75 39.00
CA THR A 734 -0.34 30.10 39.55
C THR A 734 -0.40 29.99 41.06
N LYS A 735 0.51 30.64 41.80
CA LYS A 735 0.57 30.51 43.26
C LYS A 735 0.90 31.83 43.94
N ILE A 736 0.55 31.93 45.22
CA ILE A 736 1.01 33.01 46.08
C ILE A 736 2.46 32.72 46.49
N PRO A 737 3.39 33.67 46.33
CA PRO A 737 4.77 33.49 46.76
C PRO A 737 4.86 33.10 48.24
N PHE A 738 5.84 32.25 48.59
CA PHE A 738 6.05 31.66 49.92
C PHE A 738 4.95 30.68 50.37
N LEU A 739 3.67 31.11 50.47
CA LEU A 739 2.58 30.29 51.01
C LEU A 739 2.18 29.14 50.08
N GLY A 740 2.30 29.32 48.77
CA GLY A 740 2.04 28.28 47.77
C GLY A 740 3.09 27.17 47.67
N ASP A 741 4.17 27.27 48.43
CA ASP A 741 5.27 26.28 48.47
C ASP A 741 5.39 25.55 49.82
N LEU A 742 4.52 25.87 50.79
CA LEU A 742 4.52 25.21 52.09
C LEU A 742 3.99 23.77 51.98
N PRO A 743 4.66 22.78 52.63
CA PRO A 743 4.16 21.42 52.64
C PRO A 743 2.77 21.36 53.31
N TYR A 744 1.92 20.44 52.84
CA TYR A 744 0.56 20.17 53.31
C TYR A 744 -0.50 21.25 53.05
N VAL A 745 -0.13 22.54 53.05
CA VAL A 745 -1.09 23.66 52.90
C VAL A 745 -0.99 24.39 51.55
N ASP A 746 0.03 24.13 50.74
CA ASP A 746 0.26 24.72 49.41
C ASP A 746 -0.99 24.78 48.51
N ARG A 747 -1.83 23.73 48.54
CA ARG A 747 -3.06 23.63 47.73
C ARG A 747 -4.09 24.72 48.03
N PHE A 748 -4.04 25.36 49.20
CA PHE A 748 -4.90 26.50 49.56
C PHE A 748 -4.38 27.84 49.02
N PHE A 749 -3.20 27.86 48.40
CA PHE A 749 -2.52 29.07 47.93
C PHE A 749 -2.05 28.95 46.48
N LYS A 750 -2.51 27.94 45.73
CA LYS A 750 -2.16 27.75 44.33
C LYS A 750 -3.32 27.20 43.49
N ARG A 751 -3.28 27.55 42.20
CA ARG A 751 -4.05 26.95 41.11
C ARG A 751 -3.11 26.16 40.22
N THR A 752 -3.49 24.92 39.90
CA THR A 752 -2.73 24.06 38.99
C THR A 752 -3.60 23.72 37.79
N SER A 753 -3.11 23.98 36.59
CA SER A 753 -3.71 23.58 35.32
C SER A 753 -2.75 22.65 34.59
N LYS A 754 -3.22 21.46 34.22
CA LYS A 754 -2.49 20.50 33.40
C LYS A 754 -3.29 20.24 32.15
N SER A 755 -2.63 20.30 31.00
CA SER A 755 -3.20 19.95 29.71
C SER A 755 -2.29 18.98 28.97
N ASN A 756 -2.89 18.06 28.23
CA ASN A 756 -2.20 17.13 27.36
C ASN A 756 -3.04 16.97 26.09
N ASN A 757 -2.52 17.42 24.97
CA ASN A 757 -3.20 17.36 23.67
C ASN A 757 -2.36 16.50 22.72
N LYS A 758 -2.89 15.32 22.39
CA LYS A 758 -2.31 14.41 21.41
C LYS A 758 -3.14 14.43 20.14
N GLN A 759 -2.46 14.46 19.00
CA GLN A 759 -3.04 14.40 17.68
C GLN A 759 -2.25 13.41 16.82
N GLU A 760 -2.96 12.50 16.16
CA GLU A 760 -2.42 11.49 15.25
C GLU A 760 -3.11 11.62 13.90
N LEU A 761 -2.32 11.72 12.83
CA LEU A 761 -2.77 11.66 11.46
C LEU A 761 -2.09 10.47 10.79
N LEU A 762 -2.86 9.58 10.15
CA LEU A 762 -2.36 8.47 9.35
C LEU A 762 -3.04 8.44 7.99
N ILE A 763 -2.27 8.20 6.93
CA ILE A 763 -2.78 8.11 5.56
C ILE A 763 -2.45 6.73 5.00
N PHE A 764 -3.48 6.03 4.55
CA PHE A 764 -3.39 4.71 3.94
C PHE A 764 -3.85 4.78 2.48
N VAL A 765 -3.34 3.88 1.65
CA VAL A 765 -3.85 3.67 0.29
C VAL A 765 -4.00 2.18 0.00
N THR A 766 -5.05 1.84 -0.74
CA THR A 766 -5.34 0.49 -1.21
C THR A 766 -5.71 0.55 -2.68
N PRO A 767 -4.84 0.12 -3.60
CA PRO A 767 -5.22 -0.07 -4.98
C PRO A 767 -5.88 -1.44 -5.19
N LYS A 768 -6.81 -1.52 -6.13
CA LYS A 768 -7.48 -2.75 -6.53
C LYS A 768 -7.64 -2.80 -8.04
N LEU A 769 -7.13 -3.85 -8.66
CA LEU A 769 -7.32 -4.12 -10.08
C LEU A 769 -8.76 -4.55 -10.34
N VAL A 770 -9.43 -3.91 -11.28
CA VAL A 770 -10.79 -4.28 -11.69
C VAL A 770 -10.68 -5.26 -12.86
N ASN A 771 -11.03 -6.52 -12.60
CA ASN A 771 -11.11 -7.55 -13.64
C ASN A 771 -12.49 -7.49 -14.32
N ASP A 772 -12.48 -7.55 -15.65
CA ASP A 772 -13.62 -7.36 -16.57
C ASP A 772 -14.77 -8.40 -16.44
N THR A 773 -14.74 -9.27 -15.42
CA THR A 773 -15.72 -10.35 -15.22
C THR A 773 -16.73 -10.08 -14.10
N GLY A 774 -16.69 -8.93 -13.42
CA GLY A 774 -17.58 -8.61 -12.31
C GLY A 774 -18.54 -7.47 -12.63
N ARG A 775 -19.82 -7.79 -12.86
CA ARG A 775 -20.90 -6.79 -12.77
C ARG A 775 -20.78 -6.08 -11.42
N ILE A 776 -20.55 -4.78 -11.47
CA ILE A 776 -20.61 -3.90 -10.31
C ILE A 776 -22.09 -3.69 -10.04
N ASN A 777 -22.64 -4.40 -9.05
CA ASN A 777 -23.96 -4.13 -8.49
C ASN A 777 -23.81 -3.26 -7.25
#